data_AF-A0A8T5U7L1-F1
#
_entry.id   AF-A0A8T5U7L1-F1
#
_cell.length_a   1.000
_cell.length_b   1.000
_cell.length_c   1.000
_cell.angle_alpha   90.00
_cell.angle_beta   90.00
_cell.angle_gamma   90.00
#
_symmetry.space_group_name_H-M   'P 1'
#
loop_
_entity.id
_entity.type
_entity.pdbx_description
1 polymer ?
#
loop_
_entity_poly.entity_id
_entity_poly.type
_entity_poly.pdbx_seq_one_letter_code
_entity_poly.pdbx_strand_id
1 'polypeptide(L)'
;MVNKELRAILKSIGEYAKGRDLTIKLNSHIFFDILEAKNNVFNKFKERINKDWEEFKLKNQNRVIKKTYSSFFFQYFDELLTFYLQNFCGYDTNSLKLLVKEKISDDNLFLEYSYNLSPEEKEVFNEFAEDFDDKVDGLTTPSGYLYSVITILGVVLRKLLDEKFYIVIDGVILKNGESNNALNFLIVIKNSKDELFKNYYYLFLYYFLKYFKEVPEQYFDKLLAGRERVYQIALDEYSNAKEKLVDLLYYFYKKCNLLENFSPILDFLNFVCSRVEDSVFPKLDIIRKEFLRNFDYTDEKKNSLVRIFDFIDKKSTLYSTFQANNLPSQKSQFNLFLLYTKYYFGSGSLESLEVSDILFFPDEFKAKLNDFNIKTENVINANTINEIQEFLDNFSILTNIENPDIFFKKIFNKELSQLNYDFFKAFLLSLNTSISRLIEIENKTLGENPSNEPLNFKIIVDHVCRMLYTLIDKIFLRKLPSQASKNFIDPRSRYIGKNIALRVLELFIFSDLNVSDDVWPDYIISLNKDALLKDLENYKIEIPEKYFYRYEDIARFVITFNFQSSTEQIMFEEWLIKGLITPIINFISKIRDLIKNDENKTEIYKILRNYIVKDAKHQENLQDIDFVCQQLAGIWENAD
;
A
#
# COMPACT_ATOMS: atom_id res chain seq x y z
N MET A 1 -23.96 13.83 23.07
CA MET A 1 -23.87 12.49 23.73
C MET A 1 -22.86 11.61 23.00
N VAL A 2 -22.92 11.56 21.67
CA VAL A 2 -21.99 10.87 20.76
C VAL A 2 -20.50 11.19 21.02
N ASN A 3 -20.11 12.47 21.13
CA ASN A 3 -18.69 12.86 21.28
C ASN A 3 -18.05 12.40 22.61
N LYS A 4 -18.84 12.20 23.68
CA LYS A 4 -18.32 11.64 24.94
C LYS A 4 -18.01 10.15 24.81
N GLU A 5 -18.79 9.45 23.99
CA GLU A 5 -18.61 8.02 23.75
C GLU A 5 -17.37 7.76 22.89
N LEU A 6 -17.20 8.50 21.79
CA LEU A 6 -16.00 8.40 20.95
C LEU A 6 -14.72 8.65 21.76
N ARG A 7 -14.70 9.73 22.56
CA ARG A 7 -13.55 10.05 23.43
C ARG A 7 -13.26 8.94 24.44
N ALA A 8 -14.28 8.32 25.03
CA ALA A 8 -14.11 7.19 25.94
C ALA A 8 -13.56 5.94 25.24
N ILE A 9 -14.05 5.64 24.03
CA ILE A 9 -13.58 4.52 23.20
C ILE A 9 -12.11 4.70 22.83
N LEU A 10 -11.75 5.85 22.26
CA LEU A 10 -10.36 6.12 21.83
C LEU A 10 -9.41 6.14 23.02
N LYS A 11 -9.84 6.69 24.17
CA LYS A 11 -9.05 6.59 25.41
C LYS A 11 -8.84 5.14 25.86
N SER A 12 -9.89 4.29 25.81
CA SER A 12 -9.77 2.88 26.15
C SER A 12 -8.83 2.14 25.19
N ILE A 13 -8.95 2.36 23.88
CA ILE A 13 -8.04 1.80 22.86
C ILE A 13 -6.61 2.22 23.20
N GLY A 14 -6.42 3.49 23.51
CA GLY A 14 -5.13 4.03 23.90
C GLY A 14 -4.55 3.39 25.16
N GLU A 15 -5.33 3.26 26.23
CA GLU A 15 -4.86 2.63 27.48
C GLU A 15 -4.45 1.17 27.26
N TYR A 16 -5.17 0.43 26.42
CA TYR A 16 -4.80 -0.94 26.04
C TYR A 16 -3.55 -1.02 25.16
N ALA A 17 -3.32 0.00 24.32
CA ALA A 17 -2.14 0.12 23.47
C ALA A 17 -0.87 0.53 24.23
N LYS A 18 -0.99 1.13 25.42
CA LYS A 18 0.20 1.52 26.22
C LYS A 18 1.00 0.29 26.64
N GLY A 19 2.17 0.11 26.02
CA GLY A 19 3.09 -0.99 26.28
C GLY A 19 2.82 -2.26 25.46
N ARG A 20 1.96 -2.18 24.44
CA ARG A 20 1.69 -3.25 23.47
C ARG A 20 1.71 -2.68 22.05
N ASP A 21 2.21 -3.45 21.10
CA ASP A 21 2.16 -3.11 19.68
C ASP A 21 0.69 -2.94 19.22
N LEU A 22 0.36 -1.84 18.56
CA LEU A 22 -0.98 -1.56 18.04
C LEU A 22 -1.19 -2.37 16.76
N THR A 23 -1.69 -3.60 16.89
CA THR A 23 -1.83 -4.52 15.75
C THR A 23 -3.28 -4.62 15.27
N ILE A 24 -3.49 -4.83 13.96
CA ILE A 24 -4.82 -5.13 13.39
C ILE A 24 -5.48 -6.33 14.10
N LYS A 25 -4.69 -7.27 14.62
CA LYS A 25 -5.16 -8.42 15.42
C LYS A 25 -5.48 -8.05 16.88
N LEU A 26 -4.64 -7.25 17.56
CA LEU A 26 -4.86 -6.76 18.93
C LEU A 26 -6.07 -5.84 19.01
N ASN A 27 -6.39 -5.13 17.92
CA ASN A 27 -7.60 -4.33 17.78
C ASN A 27 -8.87 -5.19 17.86
N SER A 28 -8.86 -6.44 17.38
CA SER A 28 -10.08 -7.25 17.39
C SER A 28 -10.63 -7.49 18.79
N HIS A 29 -9.77 -7.78 19.77
CA HIS A 29 -10.19 -7.99 21.15
C HIS A 29 -10.78 -6.73 21.79
N ILE A 30 -10.14 -5.56 21.61
CA ILE A 30 -10.65 -4.30 22.18
C ILE A 30 -12.00 -3.92 21.57
N PHE A 31 -12.16 -4.08 20.25
CA PHE A 31 -13.45 -3.83 19.60
C PHE A 31 -14.51 -4.83 20.03
N PHE A 32 -14.16 -6.12 20.23
CA PHE A 32 -15.09 -7.08 20.82
C PHE A 32 -15.45 -6.71 22.26
N ASP A 33 -14.49 -6.26 23.08
CA ASP A 33 -14.74 -5.79 24.45
C ASP A 33 -15.70 -4.58 24.45
N ILE A 34 -15.57 -3.66 23.48
CA ILE A 34 -16.51 -2.54 23.29
C ILE A 34 -17.92 -3.04 22.96
N LEU A 35 -18.06 -4.06 22.10
CA LEU A 35 -19.34 -4.69 21.79
C LEU A 35 -19.94 -5.41 23.01
N GLU A 36 -19.11 -6.12 23.76
CA GLU A 36 -19.49 -6.88 24.97
C GLU A 36 -19.86 -5.96 26.14
N ALA A 37 -19.23 -4.80 26.28
CA ALA A 37 -19.65 -3.78 27.24
C ALA A 37 -21.11 -3.34 27.04
N LYS A 38 -21.64 -3.49 25.80
CA LYS A 38 -23.03 -3.25 25.43
C LYS A 38 -23.78 -4.54 25.06
N ASN A 39 -23.48 -5.66 25.74
CA ASN A 39 -23.98 -7.00 25.41
C ASN A 39 -25.50 -7.08 25.16
N ASN A 40 -26.32 -6.39 25.96
CA ASN A 40 -27.78 -6.39 25.76
C ASN A 40 -28.20 -5.81 24.41
N VAL A 41 -27.56 -4.72 23.97
CA VAL A 41 -27.82 -4.10 22.66
C VAL A 41 -27.22 -4.96 21.55
N PHE A 42 -26.03 -5.51 21.78
CA PHE A 42 -25.36 -6.38 20.82
C PHE A 42 -26.12 -7.69 20.56
N ASN A 43 -26.72 -8.30 21.59
CA ASN A 43 -27.57 -9.49 21.42
C ASN A 43 -28.81 -9.18 20.59
N LYS A 44 -29.49 -8.05 20.84
CA LYS A 44 -30.62 -7.61 20.01
C LYS A 44 -30.21 -7.37 18.55
N PHE A 45 -29.03 -6.81 18.32
CA PHE A 45 -28.49 -6.61 16.98
C PHE A 45 -28.28 -7.95 16.25
N LYS A 46 -27.66 -8.93 16.92
CA LYS A 46 -27.46 -10.29 16.38
C LYS A 46 -28.78 -10.99 16.07
N GLU A 47 -29.75 -10.92 16.99
CA GLU A 47 -31.09 -11.50 16.81
C GLU A 47 -31.81 -10.92 15.60
N ARG A 48 -31.71 -9.59 15.42
CA ARG A 48 -32.27 -8.90 14.26
C ARG A 48 -31.65 -9.39 12.96
N ILE A 49 -30.32 -9.44 12.87
CA ILE A 49 -29.59 -9.91 11.68
C ILE A 49 -30.02 -11.35 11.33
N ASN A 50 -30.05 -12.23 12.31
CA ASN A 50 -30.45 -13.63 12.09
C ASN A 50 -31.90 -13.73 11.58
N LYS A 51 -32.81 -12.96 12.17
CA LYS A 51 -34.21 -12.92 11.73
C LYS A 51 -34.31 -12.45 10.27
N ASP A 52 -33.67 -11.32 9.95
CA ASP A 52 -33.69 -10.74 8.60
C ASP A 52 -33.07 -11.72 7.57
N TRP A 53 -32.01 -12.44 7.97
CA TRP A 53 -31.37 -13.46 7.14
C TRP A 53 -32.24 -14.69 6.91
N GLU A 54 -32.88 -15.24 7.95
CA GLU A 54 -33.79 -16.38 7.80
C GLU A 54 -35.00 -16.01 6.94
N GLU A 55 -35.60 -14.83 7.15
CA GLU A 55 -36.68 -14.34 6.30
C GLU A 55 -36.23 -14.18 4.84
N PHE A 56 -35.02 -13.67 4.62
CA PHE A 56 -34.44 -13.55 3.28
C PHE A 56 -34.24 -14.92 2.62
N LYS A 57 -33.67 -15.90 3.34
CA LYS A 57 -33.49 -17.27 2.84
C LYS A 57 -34.82 -17.92 2.49
N LEU A 58 -35.82 -17.85 3.38
CA LEU A 58 -37.16 -18.40 3.15
C LEU A 58 -37.81 -17.80 1.90
N LYS A 59 -37.71 -16.47 1.70
CA LYS A 59 -38.22 -15.79 0.49
C LYS A 59 -37.47 -16.17 -0.79
N ASN A 60 -36.26 -16.70 -0.68
CA ASN A 60 -35.42 -17.05 -1.83
C ASN A 60 -35.45 -18.54 -2.20
N GLN A 61 -35.88 -19.42 -1.29
CA GLN A 61 -36.00 -20.86 -1.57
C GLN A 61 -36.87 -21.17 -2.80
N ASN A 62 -37.93 -20.38 -3.02
CA ASN A 62 -38.90 -20.59 -4.10
C ASN A 62 -38.61 -19.75 -5.37
N ARG A 63 -37.46 -19.08 -5.45
CA ARG A 63 -37.12 -18.21 -6.60
C ARG A 63 -36.39 -18.98 -7.70
N VAL A 64 -36.76 -18.67 -8.95
CA VAL A 64 -36.03 -19.15 -10.14
C VAL A 64 -34.62 -18.58 -10.20
N ILE A 65 -34.47 -17.29 -9.89
CA ILE A 65 -33.16 -16.64 -9.78
C ILE A 65 -32.73 -16.66 -8.32
N LYS A 66 -31.68 -17.44 -8.03
CA LYS A 66 -31.10 -17.50 -6.68
C LYS A 66 -30.49 -16.16 -6.33
N LYS A 67 -30.82 -15.66 -5.15
CA LYS A 67 -30.18 -14.47 -4.56
C LYS A 67 -29.10 -14.92 -3.59
N THR A 68 -27.97 -14.24 -3.62
CA THR A 68 -26.79 -14.51 -2.78
C THR A 68 -26.67 -13.51 -1.63
N TYR A 69 -25.62 -13.62 -0.81
CA TYR A 69 -25.33 -12.68 0.28
C TYR A 69 -25.25 -11.22 -0.21
N SER A 70 -24.74 -10.96 -1.42
CA SER A 70 -24.65 -9.60 -1.97
C SER A 70 -26.05 -8.99 -2.16
N SER A 71 -27.04 -9.81 -2.48
CA SER A 71 -28.44 -9.38 -2.62
C SER A 71 -29.10 -9.10 -1.26
N PHE A 72 -28.69 -9.81 -0.21
CA PHE A 72 -29.11 -9.51 1.17
C PHE A 72 -28.50 -8.19 1.63
N PHE A 73 -27.20 -8.01 1.48
CA PHE A 73 -26.54 -6.77 1.86
C PHE A 73 -27.00 -5.57 1.01
N PHE A 74 -27.33 -5.78 -0.26
CA PHE A 74 -27.98 -4.76 -1.07
C PHE A 74 -29.35 -4.35 -0.49
N GLN A 75 -30.00 -5.15 0.34
CA GLN A 75 -31.25 -4.75 0.99
C GLN A 75 -30.99 -4.13 2.37
N TYR A 76 -30.14 -4.74 3.19
CA TYR A 76 -30.10 -4.48 4.63
C TYR A 76 -28.82 -3.78 5.11
N PHE A 77 -27.72 -3.75 4.34
CA PHE A 77 -26.42 -3.35 4.88
C PHE A 77 -26.36 -1.93 5.42
N ASP A 78 -27.03 -0.99 4.75
CA ASP A 78 -27.03 0.42 5.15
C ASP A 78 -27.64 0.63 6.55
N GLU A 79 -28.75 -0.05 6.82
CA GLU A 79 -29.40 0.00 8.13
C GLU A 79 -28.56 -0.70 9.20
N LEU A 80 -27.97 -1.86 8.86
CA LEU A 80 -27.08 -2.60 9.77
C LEU A 80 -25.85 -1.76 10.14
N LEU A 81 -25.24 -1.11 9.16
CA LEU A 81 -24.08 -0.26 9.34
C LEU A 81 -24.43 0.96 10.21
N THR A 82 -25.53 1.65 9.89
CA THR A 82 -26.01 2.81 10.65
C THR A 82 -26.24 2.43 12.11
N PHE A 83 -26.98 1.34 12.36
CA PHE A 83 -27.21 0.86 13.72
C PHE A 83 -25.90 0.55 14.44
N TYR A 84 -24.96 -0.12 13.77
CA TYR A 84 -23.68 -0.50 14.35
C TYR A 84 -22.83 0.72 14.74
N LEU A 85 -22.67 1.68 13.83
CA LEU A 85 -21.87 2.88 14.06
C LEU A 85 -22.45 3.74 15.19
N GLN A 86 -23.78 3.91 15.23
CA GLN A 86 -24.45 4.72 16.24
C GLN A 86 -24.35 4.11 17.65
N ASN A 87 -24.47 2.79 17.76
CA ASN A 87 -24.63 2.13 19.06
C ASN A 87 -23.30 1.68 19.67
N PHE A 88 -22.23 1.50 18.88
CA PHE A 88 -20.99 0.90 19.36
C PHE A 88 -19.72 1.72 19.06
N CYS A 89 -19.75 2.65 18.11
CA CYS A 89 -18.51 3.23 17.56
C CYS A 89 -18.37 4.74 17.81
N GLY A 90 -19.36 5.36 18.46
CA GLY A 90 -19.30 6.79 18.79
C GLY A 90 -19.40 7.74 17.58
N TYR A 91 -19.92 7.28 16.43
CA TYR A 91 -20.18 8.12 15.26
C TYR A 91 -21.61 8.68 15.27
N ASP A 92 -21.78 9.92 14.79
CA ASP A 92 -23.09 10.54 14.57
C ASP A 92 -23.64 10.10 13.22
N THR A 93 -24.58 9.18 13.23
CA THR A 93 -25.19 8.68 11.99
C THR A 93 -26.00 9.71 11.22
N ASN A 94 -26.38 10.84 11.82
CA ASN A 94 -26.98 11.94 11.04
C ASN A 94 -25.96 12.58 10.07
N SER A 95 -24.67 12.38 10.32
CA SER A 95 -23.56 12.82 9.48
C SER A 95 -23.16 11.78 8.42
N LEU A 96 -23.73 10.58 8.44
CA LEU A 96 -23.47 9.52 7.47
C LEU A 96 -24.47 9.58 6.31
N LYS A 97 -23.95 9.62 5.08
CA LYS A 97 -24.75 9.60 3.85
C LYS A 97 -24.26 8.51 2.90
N LEU A 98 -25.15 7.60 2.53
CA LEU A 98 -24.93 6.68 1.41
C LEU A 98 -25.03 7.45 0.09
N LEU A 99 -23.94 7.45 -0.69
CA LEU A 99 -23.85 8.13 -1.99
C LEU A 99 -24.16 7.18 -3.15
N VAL A 100 -23.56 5.99 -3.14
CA VAL A 100 -23.66 5.01 -4.21
C VAL A 100 -23.89 3.62 -3.64
N LYS A 101 -24.73 2.84 -4.31
CA LYS A 101 -25.03 1.46 -3.95
C LYS A 101 -25.19 0.61 -5.20
N GLU A 102 -24.21 -0.23 -5.49
CA GLU A 102 -24.09 -0.94 -6.77
C GLU A 102 -23.76 -2.42 -6.54
N LYS A 103 -24.68 -3.31 -6.96
CA LYS A 103 -24.39 -4.74 -7.02
C LYS A 103 -23.71 -5.04 -8.35
N ILE A 104 -22.40 -5.30 -8.31
CA ILE A 104 -21.58 -5.53 -9.51
C ILE A 104 -21.83 -6.93 -10.05
N SER A 105 -21.79 -7.93 -9.15
CA SER A 105 -22.08 -9.32 -9.48
C SER A 105 -22.70 -10.03 -8.27
N ASP A 106 -22.97 -11.32 -8.40
CA ASP A 106 -23.47 -12.12 -7.28
C ASP A 106 -22.49 -12.19 -6.11
N ASP A 107 -21.20 -11.97 -6.40
CA ASP A 107 -20.14 -12.02 -5.41
C ASP A 107 -19.69 -10.65 -4.91
N ASN A 108 -20.01 -9.54 -5.60
CA ASN A 108 -19.46 -8.21 -5.31
C ASN A 108 -20.54 -7.13 -5.19
N LEU A 109 -20.50 -6.39 -4.08
CA LEU A 109 -21.36 -5.24 -3.79
C LEU A 109 -20.52 -4.05 -3.32
N PHE A 110 -20.72 -2.89 -3.94
CA PHE A 110 -20.02 -1.64 -3.62
C PHE A 110 -20.99 -0.65 -2.99
N LEU A 111 -20.55 -0.03 -1.89
CA LEU A 111 -21.27 1.04 -1.21
C LEU A 111 -20.31 2.21 -0.95
N GLU A 112 -20.62 3.37 -1.52
CA GLU A 112 -19.84 4.60 -1.28
C GLU A 112 -20.59 5.48 -0.28
N TYR A 113 -19.87 5.91 0.75
CA TYR A 113 -20.40 6.72 1.84
C TYR A 113 -19.65 8.05 1.95
N SER A 114 -20.30 9.03 2.55
CA SER A 114 -19.72 10.27 3.02
C SER A 114 -20.08 10.47 4.49
N TYR A 115 -19.09 10.73 5.34
CA TYR A 115 -19.26 11.02 6.75
C TYR A 115 -18.68 12.39 7.09
N ASN A 116 -19.53 13.32 7.55
CA ASN A 116 -19.08 14.65 7.96
C ASN A 116 -18.49 14.59 9.38
N LEU A 117 -17.19 14.88 9.51
CA LEU A 117 -16.52 14.97 10.81
C LEU A 117 -16.81 16.32 11.46
N SER A 118 -17.45 16.29 12.63
CA SER A 118 -17.65 17.47 13.48
C SER A 118 -16.30 18.01 13.99
N PRO A 119 -16.20 19.32 14.31
CA PRO A 119 -15.00 19.90 14.91
C PRO A 119 -14.55 19.17 16.18
N GLU A 120 -15.51 18.76 17.03
CA GLU A 120 -15.21 18.04 18.27
C GLU A 120 -14.66 16.64 18.02
N GLU A 121 -15.15 15.90 17.02
CA GLU A 121 -14.58 14.60 16.66
C GLU A 121 -13.11 14.75 16.22
N LYS A 122 -12.80 15.78 15.43
CA LYS A 122 -11.41 16.06 15.03
C LYS A 122 -10.51 16.34 16.23
N GLU A 123 -10.99 17.16 17.17
CA GLU A 123 -10.25 17.43 18.41
C GLU A 123 -9.96 16.15 19.17
N VAL A 124 -10.93 15.23 19.28
CA VAL A 124 -10.72 13.93 19.94
C VAL A 124 -9.71 13.07 19.19
N PHE A 125 -9.76 13.01 17.86
CA PHE A 125 -8.76 12.27 17.08
C PHE A 125 -7.37 12.89 17.17
N ASN A 126 -7.26 14.23 17.23
CA ASN A 126 -6.00 14.92 17.43
C ASN A 126 -5.42 14.64 18.83
N GLU A 127 -6.24 14.73 19.89
CA GLU A 127 -5.85 14.32 21.25
C GLU A 127 -5.34 12.87 21.26
N PHE A 128 -6.04 11.97 20.56
CA PHE A 128 -5.64 10.56 20.44
C PHE A 128 -4.35 10.38 19.63
N ALA A 129 -4.10 11.17 18.60
CA ALA A 129 -2.84 11.09 17.85
C ALA A 129 -1.65 11.62 18.67
N GLU A 130 -1.83 12.74 19.38
CA GLU A 130 -0.81 13.36 20.24
C GLU A 130 -0.40 12.45 21.40
N ASP A 131 -1.36 11.83 22.08
CA ASP A 131 -1.11 10.93 23.21
C ASP A 131 -0.29 9.67 22.84
N PHE A 132 -0.23 9.34 21.54
CA PHE A 132 0.39 8.11 21.02
C PHE A 132 1.61 8.35 20.11
N ASP A 133 2.08 9.61 20.02
CA ASP A 133 3.28 9.98 19.25
C ASP A 133 3.21 9.47 17.80
N ASP A 134 1.98 9.45 17.24
CA ASP A 134 1.53 8.81 16.00
C ASP A 134 2.45 7.73 15.38
N LYS A 135 2.96 6.81 16.20
CA LYS A 135 3.99 5.85 15.75
C LYS A 135 3.52 4.93 14.65
N VAL A 136 2.20 4.79 14.48
CA VAL A 136 1.59 3.90 13.49
C VAL A 136 0.94 4.66 12.32
N ASP A 137 1.37 5.90 12.08
CA ASP A 137 1.29 6.59 10.79
C ASP A 137 -0.07 6.46 10.08
N GLY A 138 -1.16 6.66 10.83
CA GLY A 138 -2.53 6.61 10.31
C GLY A 138 -3.54 5.75 11.07
N LEU A 139 -3.14 4.83 11.97
CA LEU A 139 -4.12 4.07 12.79
C LEU A 139 -4.90 4.97 13.76
N THR A 140 -4.27 6.03 14.25
CA THR A 140 -4.86 7.03 15.16
C THR A 140 -5.79 8.00 14.44
N THR A 141 -5.81 7.97 13.11
CA THR A 141 -6.66 8.85 12.30
C THR A 141 -8.10 8.35 12.23
N PRO A 142 -9.06 9.23 11.90
CA PRO A 142 -10.44 8.82 11.64
C PRO A 142 -10.55 7.68 10.61
N SER A 143 -9.69 7.66 9.59
CA SER A 143 -9.67 6.63 8.55
C SER A 143 -9.22 5.27 9.09
N GLY A 144 -8.17 5.24 9.92
CA GLY A 144 -7.66 4.02 10.56
C GLY A 144 -8.63 3.42 11.57
N TYR A 145 -9.29 4.27 12.35
CA TYR A 145 -10.35 3.85 13.26
C TYR A 145 -11.55 3.27 12.49
N LEU A 146 -12.01 3.97 11.45
CA LEU A 146 -13.13 3.50 10.62
C LEU A 146 -12.82 2.14 9.98
N TYR A 147 -11.62 1.96 9.41
CA TYR A 147 -11.17 0.68 8.85
C TYR A 147 -11.35 -0.46 9.85
N SER A 148 -10.83 -0.28 11.08
CA SER A 148 -10.92 -1.29 12.13
C SER A 148 -12.37 -1.62 12.51
N VAL A 149 -13.21 -0.58 12.65
CA VAL A 149 -14.64 -0.71 12.97
C VAL A 149 -15.39 -1.55 11.94
N ILE A 150 -15.17 -1.29 10.64
CA ILE A 150 -15.83 -2.03 9.55
C ILE A 150 -15.31 -3.47 9.45
N THR A 151 -14.02 -3.69 9.64
CA THR A 151 -13.45 -5.05 9.64
C THR A 151 -14.12 -5.93 10.71
N ILE A 152 -14.36 -5.38 11.91
CA ILE A 152 -15.02 -6.12 12.99
C ILE A 152 -16.50 -6.40 12.68
N LEU A 153 -17.21 -5.43 12.12
CA LEU A 153 -18.57 -5.65 11.62
C LEU A 153 -18.61 -6.80 10.60
N GLY A 154 -17.65 -6.84 9.67
CA GLY A 154 -17.49 -7.91 8.70
C GLY A 154 -17.34 -9.29 9.34
N VAL A 155 -16.48 -9.41 10.36
CA VAL A 155 -16.27 -10.66 11.10
C VAL A 155 -17.56 -11.11 11.81
N VAL A 156 -18.26 -10.18 12.47
CA VAL A 156 -19.54 -10.48 13.15
C VAL A 156 -20.58 -10.97 12.16
N LEU A 157 -20.80 -10.24 11.07
CA LEU A 157 -21.79 -10.61 10.05
C LEU A 157 -21.47 -11.95 9.41
N ARG A 158 -20.20 -12.18 9.05
CA ARG A 158 -19.78 -13.45 8.47
C ARG A 158 -20.07 -14.64 9.38
N LYS A 159 -19.77 -14.51 10.68
CA LYS A 159 -20.03 -15.56 11.68
C LYS A 159 -21.53 -15.82 11.89
N LEU A 160 -22.37 -14.79 11.83
CA LEU A 160 -23.82 -14.94 12.00
C LEU A 160 -24.49 -15.57 10.80
N LEU A 161 -24.08 -15.19 9.59
CA LEU A 161 -24.73 -15.64 8.36
C LEU A 161 -24.21 -17.00 7.87
N ASP A 162 -23.01 -17.40 8.30
CA ASP A 162 -22.29 -18.61 7.87
C ASP A 162 -22.04 -18.66 6.35
N GLU A 163 -21.65 -17.53 5.78
CA GLU A 163 -21.40 -17.35 4.36
C GLU A 163 -19.94 -16.93 4.07
N LYS A 164 -19.47 -17.20 2.85
CA LYS A 164 -18.08 -16.95 2.42
C LYS A 164 -17.89 -15.57 1.81
N PHE A 165 -18.00 -14.53 2.62
CA PHE A 165 -17.74 -13.14 2.21
C PHE A 165 -16.79 -12.41 3.17
N TYR A 166 -16.19 -11.33 2.70
CA TYR A 166 -15.56 -10.30 3.53
C TYR A 166 -16.20 -8.94 3.29
N ILE A 167 -16.14 -8.09 4.31
CA ILE A 167 -16.49 -6.67 4.23
C ILE A 167 -15.21 -5.90 4.53
N VAL A 168 -14.80 -5.06 3.59
CA VAL A 168 -13.57 -4.26 3.71
C VAL A 168 -13.86 -2.81 3.37
N ILE A 169 -13.15 -1.90 4.04
CA ILE A 169 -12.99 -0.55 3.52
C ILE A 169 -11.87 -0.58 2.51
N ASP A 170 -12.21 -0.29 1.27
CA ASP A 170 -11.32 -0.43 0.12
C ASP A 170 -10.98 0.92 -0.52
N GLY A 171 -11.03 1.98 0.28
CA GLY A 171 -10.71 3.34 -0.09
C GLY A 171 -11.28 4.34 0.91
N VAL A 172 -10.45 5.29 1.36
CA VAL A 172 -10.87 6.42 2.19
C VAL A 172 -10.14 7.68 1.73
N ILE A 173 -10.88 8.77 1.57
CA ILE A 173 -10.36 10.12 1.31
C ILE A 173 -10.98 11.09 2.31
N LEU A 174 -10.15 11.93 2.91
CA LEU A 174 -10.61 13.08 3.69
C LEU A 174 -10.68 14.31 2.77
N LYS A 175 -11.89 14.74 2.40
CA LYS A 175 -12.09 15.98 1.65
C LYS A 175 -12.17 17.16 2.61
N ASN A 176 -11.17 18.02 2.58
CA ASN A 176 -11.14 19.28 3.32
C ASN A 176 -11.75 20.39 2.46
N GLY A 177 -12.99 20.80 2.76
CA GLY A 177 -13.65 21.94 2.11
C GLY A 177 -13.79 23.14 3.05
N GLU A 178 -14.12 24.32 2.51
CA GLU A 178 -14.24 25.60 3.25
C GLU A 178 -15.26 25.58 4.41
N SER A 179 -16.16 24.60 4.48
CA SER A 179 -17.21 24.52 5.51
C SER A 179 -17.44 23.15 6.16
N ASN A 180 -16.85 22.05 5.65
CA ASN A 180 -16.98 20.72 6.26
C ASN A 180 -15.81 19.80 5.80
N ASN A 181 -15.25 19.03 6.74
CA ASN A 181 -14.36 17.92 6.39
C ASN A 181 -15.20 16.65 6.30
N ALA A 182 -15.22 16.02 5.13
CA ALA A 182 -15.96 14.79 4.91
C ALA A 182 -15.00 13.62 4.63
N LEU A 183 -15.18 12.52 5.37
CA LEU A 183 -14.59 11.24 5.04
C LEU A 183 -15.46 10.57 3.97
N ASN A 184 -14.97 10.48 2.75
CA ASN A 184 -15.60 9.64 1.74
C ASN A 184 -14.90 8.30 1.71
N PHE A 185 -15.67 7.21 1.71
CA PHE A 185 -15.10 5.87 1.76
C PHE A 185 -15.94 4.87 0.97
N LEU A 186 -15.26 3.83 0.49
CA LEU A 186 -15.87 2.73 -0.25
C LEU A 186 -15.83 1.47 0.62
N ILE A 187 -17.00 0.91 0.89
CA ILE A 187 -17.13 -0.42 1.44
C ILE A 187 -17.36 -1.40 0.29
N VAL A 188 -16.56 -2.46 0.27
CA VAL A 188 -16.70 -3.57 -0.66
C VAL A 188 -17.09 -4.83 0.13
N ILE A 189 -18.19 -5.45 -0.28
CA ILE A 189 -18.58 -6.79 0.16
C ILE A 189 -18.30 -7.76 -0.98
N LYS A 190 -17.33 -8.65 -0.76
CA LYS A 190 -16.80 -9.54 -1.79
C LYS A 190 -16.62 -10.98 -1.29
N ASN A 191 -16.52 -11.93 -2.21
CA ASN A 191 -16.24 -13.32 -1.88
C ASN A 191 -14.91 -13.42 -1.13
N SER A 192 -14.86 -14.20 -0.04
CA SER A 192 -13.67 -14.30 0.81
C SER A 192 -12.51 -15.06 0.17
N LYS A 193 -12.76 -15.85 -0.90
CA LYS A 193 -11.78 -16.69 -1.59
C LYS A 193 -10.95 -17.55 -0.60
N ASP A 194 -11.56 -18.01 0.49
CA ASP A 194 -10.81 -18.64 1.60
C ASP A 194 -9.97 -19.84 1.16
N GLU A 195 -10.53 -20.67 0.28
CA GLU A 195 -9.81 -21.83 -0.26
C GLU A 195 -8.59 -21.39 -1.07
N LEU A 196 -8.73 -20.36 -1.89
CA LEU A 196 -7.64 -19.84 -2.69
C LEU A 196 -6.51 -19.30 -1.80
N PHE A 197 -6.83 -18.38 -0.88
CA PHE A 197 -5.83 -17.77 -0.01
C PHE A 197 -5.16 -18.77 0.93
N LYS A 198 -5.90 -19.78 1.42
CA LYS A 198 -5.31 -20.86 2.22
C LYS A 198 -4.28 -21.66 1.43
N ASN A 199 -4.59 -22.01 0.18
CA ASN A 199 -3.67 -22.77 -0.67
C ASN A 199 -2.51 -21.90 -1.19
N TYR A 200 -2.72 -20.60 -1.43
CA TYR A 200 -1.65 -19.63 -1.71
C TYR A 200 -0.69 -19.50 -0.52
N TYR A 201 -1.20 -19.43 0.70
CA TYR A 201 -0.38 -19.47 1.89
C TYR A 201 0.46 -20.75 1.96
N TYR A 202 -0.11 -21.92 1.66
CA TYR A 202 0.64 -23.18 1.59
C TYR A 202 1.69 -23.19 0.48
N LEU A 203 1.39 -22.62 -0.69
CA LEU A 203 2.34 -22.42 -1.78
C LEU A 203 3.54 -21.58 -1.32
N PHE A 204 3.30 -20.43 -0.69
CA PHE A 204 4.37 -19.56 -0.22
C PHE A 204 5.17 -20.20 0.93
N LEU A 205 4.50 -20.85 1.87
CA LEU A 205 5.17 -21.63 2.90
C LEU A 205 6.05 -22.75 2.33
N TYR A 206 5.62 -23.44 1.27
CA TYR A 206 6.41 -24.50 0.65
C TYR A 206 7.80 -23.99 0.24
N TYR A 207 7.86 -22.80 -0.38
CA TYR A 207 9.12 -22.20 -0.80
C TYR A 207 9.89 -21.60 0.37
N PHE A 208 9.21 -20.90 1.27
CA PHE A 208 9.81 -20.26 2.43
C PHE A 208 10.45 -21.27 3.39
N LEU A 209 9.77 -22.37 3.69
CA LEU A 209 10.23 -23.38 4.63
C LEU A 209 11.32 -24.30 4.06
N LYS A 210 11.55 -24.28 2.75
CA LYS A 210 12.59 -25.09 2.09
C LYS A 210 14.01 -24.83 2.62
N TYR A 211 14.23 -23.65 3.21
CA TYR A 211 15.51 -23.26 3.80
C TYR A 211 15.74 -23.80 5.22
N PHE A 212 14.70 -24.34 5.86
CA PHE A 212 14.73 -24.88 7.22
C PHE A 212 14.78 -26.41 7.12
N LYS A 213 15.97 -26.99 7.35
CA LYS A 213 16.24 -28.42 7.15
C LYS A 213 15.49 -29.32 8.13
N GLU A 214 15.02 -28.74 9.21
CA GLU A 214 14.33 -29.39 10.33
C GLU A 214 12.84 -29.64 10.02
N VAL A 215 12.30 -29.04 8.96
CA VAL A 215 10.90 -29.23 8.55
C VAL A 215 10.70 -30.66 8.04
N PRO A 216 9.81 -31.46 8.65
CA PRO A 216 9.63 -32.86 8.26
C PRO A 216 8.95 -32.98 6.90
N GLU A 217 9.28 -34.06 6.18
CA GLU A 217 8.75 -34.36 4.84
C GLU A 217 7.21 -34.39 4.81
N GLN A 218 6.58 -34.97 5.84
CA GLN A 218 5.12 -34.99 5.98
C GLN A 218 4.49 -33.58 6.00
N TYR A 219 5.20 -32.59 6.55
CA TYR A 219 4.75 -31.20 6.53
C TYR A 219 4.87 -30.63 5.12
N PHE A 220 5.97 -30.91 4.41
CA PHE A 220 6.13 -30.53 3.00
C PHE A 220 5.09 -31.16 2.08
N ASP A 221 4.65 -32.39 2.32
CA ASP A 221 3.59 -33.04 1.53
C ASP A 221 2.27 -32.26 1.61
N LYS A 222 1.90 -31.80 2.82
CA LYS A 222 0.72 -30.92 3.03
C LYS A 222 0.86 -29.62 2.24
N LEU A 223 2.03 -28.98 2.29
CA LEU A 223 2.28 -27.73 1.57
C LEU A 223 2.28 -27.92 0.04
N LEU A 224 2.86 -29.03 -0.43
CA LEU A 224 2.89 -29.41 -1.84
C LEU A 224 1.48 -29.67 -2.37
N ALA A 225 0.64 -30.37 -1.61
CA ALA A 225 -0.77 -30.56 -1.96
C ALA A 225 -1.50 -29.21 -2.08
N GLY A 226 -1.22 -28.26 -1.18
CA GLY A 226 -1.72 -26.89 -1.26
C GLY A 226 -1.28 -26.17 -2.53
N ARG A 227 0.02 -26.25 -2.87
CA ARG A 227 0.56 -25.70 -4.13
C ARG A 227 -0.16 -26.26 -5.35
N GLU A 228 -0.27 -27.59 -5.47
CA GLU A 228 -0.91 -28.21 -6.63
C GLU A 228 -2.40 -27.84 -6.70
N ARG A 229 -3.06 -27.64 -5.54
CA ARG A 229 -4.43 -27.14 -5.48
C ARG A 229 -4.56 -25.73 -6.05
N VAL A 230 -3.59 -24.82 -5.84
CA VAL A 230 -3.60 -23.48 -6.46
C VAL A 230 -3.60 -23.59 -7.98
N TYR A 231 -2.72 -24.42 -8.56
CA TYR A 231 -2.69 -24.62 -10.01
C TYR A 231 -3.99 -25.22 -10.55
N GLN A 232 -4.62 -26.14 -9.80
CA GLN A 232 -5.91 -26.71 -10.18
C GLN A 232 -7.00 -25.63 -10.17
N ILE A 233 -7.10 -24.82 -9.11
CA ILE A 233 -8.05 -23.70 -9.04
C ILE A 233 -7.84 -22.74 -10.22
N ALA A 234 -6.59 -22.44 -10.55
CA ALA A 234 -6.26 -21.57 -11.67
C ALA A 234 -6.77 -22.12 -13.01
N LEU A 235 -6.64 -23.42 -13.23
CA LEU A 235 -7.15 -24.09 -14.44
C LEU A 235 -8.68 -24.12 -14.47
N ASP A 236 -9.32 -24.37 -13.33
CA ASP A 236 -10.79 -24.44 -13.20
C ASP A 236 -11.43 -23.06 -13.44
N GLU A 237 -10.79 -21.99 -12.97
CA GLU A 237 -11.31 -20.62 -13.07
C GLU A 237 -11.01 -19.94 -14.41
N TYR A 238 -10.03 -20.43 -15.17
CA TYR A 238 -9.54 -19.77 -16.39
C TYR A 238 -10.62 -19.54 -17.44
N SER A 239 -11.55 -20.50 -17.62
CA SER A 239 -12.61 -20.38 -18.63
C SER A 239 -13.57 -19.21 -18.36
N ASN A 240 -13.74 -18.84 -17.09
CA ASN A 240 -14.65 -17.78 -16.65
C ASN A 240 -13.93 -16.46 -16.39
N ALA A 241 -12.60 -16.42 -16.53
CA ALA A 241 -11.79 -15.25 -16.21
C ALA A 241 -12.18 -14.02 -17.04
N LYS A 242 -12.60 -14.20 -18.30
CA LYS A 242 -13.01 -13.08 -19.16
C LYS A 242 -14.20 -12.32 -18.61
N GLU A 243 -15.20 -13.03 -18.07
CA GLU A 243 -16.39 -12.41 -17.48
C GLU A 243 -16.01 -11.66 -16.19
N LYS A 244 -15.22 -12.30 -15.32
CA LYS A 244 -14.75 -11.71 -14.07
C LYS A 244 -13.81 -10.52 -14.26
N LEU A 245 -13.11 -10.44 -15.40
CA LEU A 245 -12.17 -9.36 -15.69
C LEU A 245 -12.86 -7.99 -15.76
N VAL A 246 -14.12 -7.96 -16.23
CA VAL A 246 -14.90 -6.70 -16.27
C VAL A 246 -15.15 -6.19 -14.86
N ASP A 247 -15.55 -7.06 -13.93
CA ASP A 247 -15.76 -6.72 -12.52
C ASP A 247 -14.47 -6.19 -11.87
N LEU A 248 -13.33 -6.84 -12.14
CA LEU A 248 -12.03 -6.44 -11.61
C LEU A 248 -11.59 -5.05 -12.11
N LEU A 249 -11.78 -4.76 -13.40
CA LEU A 249 -11.40 -3.45 -13.93
C LEU A 249 -12.37 -2.35 -13.50
N TYR A 250 -13.66 -2.69 -13.33
CA TYR A 250 -14.64 -1.78 -12.73
C TYR A 250 -14.30 -1.45 -11.28
N TYR A 251 -13.81 -2.45 -10.52
CA TYR A 251 -13.28 -2.24 -9.17
C TYR A 251 -12.16 -1.19 -9.14
N PHE A 252 -11.14 -1.32 -9.99
CA PHE A 252 -10.05 -0.33 -10.04
C PHE A 252 -10.55 1.03 -10.49
N TYR A 253 -11.41 1.08 -11.51
CA TYR A 253 -12.02 2.33 -11.95
C TYR A 253 -12.74 3.04 -10.80
N LYS A 254 -13.54 2.32 -10.01
CA LYS A 254 -14.26 2.90 -8.86
C LYS A 254 -13.30 3.38 -7.77
N LYS A 255 -12.34 2.54 -7.38
CA LYS A 255 -11.39 2.87 -6.32
C LYS A 255 -10.52 4.07 -6.69
N CYS A 256 -9.98 4.12 -7.91
CA CYS A 256 -9.21 5.26 -8.38
C CYS A 256 -10.04 6.55 -8.44
N ASN A 257 -11.31 6.48 -8.86
CA ASN A 257 -12.18 7.67 -8.88
C ASN A 257 -12.58 8.16 -7.48
N LEU A 258 -12.80 7.25 -6.53
CA LEU A 258 -13.07 7.64 -5.14
C LEU A 258 -11.87 8.38 -4.53
N LEU A 259 -10.67 7.82 -4.73
CA LEU A 259 -9.42 8.35 -4.19
C LEU A 259 -8.83 9.48 -5.05
N GLU A 260 -9.40 9.76 -6.22
CA GLU A 260 -8.85 10.70 -7.21
C GLU A 260 -7.34 10.45 -7.47
N ASN A 261 -6.95 9.16 -7.51
CA ASN A 261 -5.55 8.71 -7.48
C ASN A 261 -5.36 7.39 -8.28
N PHE A 262 -4.22 7.23 -8.96
CA PHE A 262 -3.84 6.03 -9.73
C PHE A 262 -3.13 4.93 -8.91
N SER A 263 -2.71 5.20 -7.67
CA SER A 263 -2.02 4.25 -6.79
C SER A 263 -2.68 2.87 -6.73
N PRO A 264 -4.02 2.72 -6.72
CA PRO A 264 -4.65 1.40 -6.65
C PRO A 264 -4.39 0.51 -7.85
N ILE A 265 -4.06 1.08 -9.02
CA ILE A 265 -3.87 0.32 -10.27
C ILE A 265 -2.40 0.21 -10.69
N LEU A 266 -1.45 0.87 -10.03
CA LEU A 266 -0.05 0.92 -10.50
C LEU A 266 0.61 -0.46 -10.56
N ASP A 267 0.60 -1.23 -9.47
CA ASP A 267 1.21 -2.57 -9.48
C ASP A 267 0.47 -3.56 -10.40
N PHE A 268 -0.86 -3.44 -10.50
CA PHE A 268 -1.65 -4.22 -11.46
C PHE A 268 -1.27 -3.88 -12.91
N LEU A 269 -1.10 -2.60 -13.22
CA LEU A 269 -0.69 -2.11 -14.52
C LEU A 269 0.71 -2.63 -14.87
N ASN A 270 1.68 -2.50 -13.95
CA ASN A 270 3.02 -3.03 -14.14
C ASN A 270 3.02 -4.57 -14.29
N PHE A 271 2.21 -5.29 -13.50
CA PHE A 271 2.07 -6.74 -13.61
C PHE A 271 1.65 -7.15 -15.03
N VAL A 272 0.66 -6.48 -15.59
CA VAL A 272 0.17 -6.73 -16.95
C VAL A 272 1.21 -6.32 -17.98
N CYS A 273 1.67 -5.06 -17.94
CA CYS A 273 2.52 -4.48 -18.96
C CYS A 273 3.89 -5.17 -19.09
N SER A 274 4.55 -5.47 -17.97
CA SER A 274 5.83 -6.20 -17.97
C SER A 274 5.72 -7.59 -18.63
N ARG A 275 4.57 -8.24 -18.50
CA ARG A 275 4.30 -9.56 -19.11
C ARG A 275 3.84 -9.44 -20.57
N VAL A 276 3.24 -8.31 -20.96
CA VAL A 276 3.02 -8.00 -22.39
C VAL A 276 4.35 -7.80 -23.10
N GLU A 277 5.37 -7.26 -22.43
CA GLU A 277 6.73 -7.12 -22.99
C GLU A 277 7.44 -8.46 -23.20
N ASP A 278 7.09 -9.48 -22.41
CA ASP A 278 7.51 -10.87 -22.63
C ASP A 278 6.73 -11.57 -23.79
N SER A 279 5.79 -10.86 -24.42
CA SER A 279 4.96 -11.38 -25.51
C SER A 279 5.56 -11.09 -26.89
N VAL A 280 5.06 -11.78 -27.93
CA VAL A 280 5.45 -11.52 -29.33
C VAL A 280 4.79 -10.26 -29.91
N PHE A 281 3.99 -9.55 -29.12
CA PHE A 281 3.22 -8.39 -29.55
C PHE A 281 3.71 -7.10 -28.91
N PRO A 282 3.90 -6.01 -29.68
CA PRO A 282 4.18 -4.71 -29.08
C PRO A 282 2.93 -4.15 -28.37
N LYS A 283 3.10 -3.71 -27.12
CA LYS A 283 2.05 -3.13 -26.26
C LYS A 283 1.26 -2.01 -26.95
N LEU A 284 1.95 -1.01 -27.46
CA LEU A 284 1.33 0.15 -28.12
C LEU A 284 0.63 -0.21 -29.44
N ASP A 285 1.09 -1.25 -30.13
CA ASP A 285 0.45 -1.75 -31.35
C ASP A 285 -0.93 -2.34 -31.04
N ILE A 286 -1.05 -3.13 -29.97
CA ILE A 286 -2.34 -3.67 -29.52
C ILE A 286 -3.28 -2.51 -29.16
N ILE A 287 -2.83 -1.56 -28.34
CA ILE A 287 -3.65 -0.41 -27.94
C ILE A 287 -4.14 0.39 -29.15
N ARG A 288 -3.26 0.69 -30.11
CA ARG A 288 -3.63 1.47 -31.30
C ARG A 288 -4.58 0.69 -32.21
N LYS A 289 -4.27 -0.57 -32.52
CA LYS A 289 -4.98 -1.35 -33.55
C LYS A 289 -6.27 -2.00 -33.05
N GLU A 290 -6.31 -2.40 -31.77
CA GLU A 290 -7.40 -3.19 -31.20
C GLU A 290 -8.31 -2.39 -30.25
N PHE A 291 -7.82 -1.30 -29.66
CA PHE A 291 -8.61 -0.43 -28.78
C PHE A 291 -8.95 0.92 -29.44
N LEU A 292 -7.94 1.78 -29.67
CA LEU A 292 -8.17 3.16 -30.12
C LEU A 292 -8.79 3.26 -31.51
N ARG A 293 -8.56 2.28 -32.40
CA ARG A 293 -9.19 2.22 -33.72
C ARG A 293 -10.72 2.19 -33.66
N ASN A 294 -11.29 1.70 -32.56
CA ASN A 294 -12.75 1.59 -32.39
C ASN A 294 -13.42 2.89 -31.92
N PHE A 295 -12.64 3.96 -31.70
CA PHE A 295 -13.17 5.26 -31.29
C PHE A 295 -13.10 6.26 -32.43
N ASP A 296 -14.18 7.03 -32.60
CA ASP A 296 -14.27 8.16 -33.52
C ASP A 296 -13.56 9.42 -32.96
N TYR A 297 -12.44 9.21 -32.27
CA TYR A 297 -11.58 10.29 -31.80
C TYR A 297 -10.62 10.74 -32.90
N THR A 298 -10.26 12.01 -32.85
CA THR A 298 -9.19 12.54 -33.71
C THR A 298 -7.86 11.87 -33.37
N ASP A 299 -6.92 11.90 -34.31
CA ASP A 299 -5.60 11.32 -34.11
C ASP A 299 -4.84 12.03 -32.98
N GLU A 300 -5.06 13.33 -32.79
CA GLU A 300 -4.50 14.09 -31.66
C GLU A 300 -4.95 13.51 -30.33
N LYS A 301 -6.27 13.30 -30.13
CA LYS A 301 -6.82 12.74 -28.89
C LYS A 301 -6.35 11.30 -28.65
N LYS A 302 -6.28 10.48 -29.71
CA LYS A 302 -5.71 9.12 -29.62
C LYS A 302 -4.25 9.16 -29.19
N ASN A 303 -3.46 10.07 -29.74
CA ASN A 303 -2.05 10.23 -29.37
C ASN A 303 -1.87 10.77 -27.95
N SER A 304 -2.72 11.68 -27.48
CA SER A 304 -2.73 12.15 -26.09
C SER A 304 -3.00 11.00 -25.12
N LEU A 305 -4.00 10.16 -25.40
CA LEU A 305 -4.28 8.97 -24.58
C LEU A 305 -3.09 7.99 -24.54
N VAL A 306 -2.39 7.80 -25.66
CA VAL A 306 -1.18 6.97 -25.71
C VAL A 306 -0.06 7.56 -24.87
N ARG A 307 0.19 8.88 -24.95
CA ARG A 307 1.24 9.54 -24.16
C ARG A 307 0.96 9.46 -22.66
N ILE A 308 -0.29 9.66 -22.25
CA ILE A 308 -0.69 9.53 -20.85
C ILE A 308 -0.53 8.08 -20.38
N PHE A 309 -0.96 7.09 -21.17
CA PHE A 309 -0.78 5.68 -20.83
C PHE A 309 0.70 5.30 -20.68
N ASP A 310 1.55 5.71 -21.64
CA ASP A 310 3.00 5.43 -21.61
C ASP A 310 3.69 6.10 -20.40
N PHE A 311 3.26 7.31 -20.03
CA PHE A 311 3.74 7.97 -18.82
C PHE A 311 3.38 7.17 -17.56
N ILE A 312 2.10 6.78 -17.41
CA ILE A 312 1.63 6.00 -16.25
C ILE A 312 2.34 4.65 -16.19
N ASP A 313 2.52 3.98 -17.33
CA ASP A 313 3.23 2.71 -17.45
C ASP A 313 4.68 2.80 -16.95
N LYS A 314 5.47 3.76 -17.45
CA LYS A 314 6.85 3.99 -16.97
C LYS A 314 6.92 4.27 -15.47
N LYS A 315 6.01 5.11 -14.97
CA LYS A 315 5.98 5.45 -13.54
C LYS A 315 5.49 4.29 -12.68
N SER A 316 4.60 3.44 -13.21
CA SER A 316 4.18 2.19 -12.54
C SER A 316 5.34 1.21 -12.40
N THR A 317 6.19 1.05 -13.42
CA THR A 317 7.38 0.18 -13.35
C THR A 317 8.38 0.69 -12.32
N LEU A 318 8.63 2.01 -12.27
CA LEU A 318 9.49 2.61 -11.25
C LEU A 318 8.93 2.38 -9.84
N TYR A 319 7.63 2.66 -9.65
CA TYR A 319 6.95 2.43 -8.39
C TYR A 319 7.02 0.96 -7.94
N SER A 320 6.66 0.02 -8.81
CA SER A 320 6.72 -1.41 -8.52
C SER A 320 8.14 -1.89 -8.22
N THR A 321 9.17 -1.28 -8.83
CA THR A 321 10.58 -1.58 -8.53
C THR A 321 10.93 -1.23 -7.08
N PHE A 322 10.49 -0.06 -6.59
CA PHE A 322 10.65 0.30 -5.18
C PHE A 322 9.79 -0.59 -4.28
N GLN A 323 8.53 -0.82 -4.66
CA GLN A 323 7.62 -1.64 -3.86
C GLN A 323 8.17 -3.06 -3.68
N ALA A 324 8.64 -3.72 -4.74
CA ALA A 324 9.15 -5.09 -4.70
C ALA A 324 10.33 -5.27 -3.72
N ASN A 325 11.01 -4.18 -3.35
CA ASN A 325 12.11 -4.18 -2.37
C ASN A 325 11.67 -3.83 -0.94
N ASN A 326 10.39 -3.52 -0.72
CA ASN A 326 9.80 -3.22 0.60
C ASN A 326 9.53 -4.51 1.39
N LEU A 327 10.57 -5.30 1.66
CA LEU A 327 10.53 -6.62 2.31
C LEU A 327 10.77 -6.52 3.83
N PRO A 328 10.37 -7.50 4.66
CA PRO A 328 10.27 -7.32 6.12
C PRO A 328 11.61 -7.13 6.85
N SER A 329 12.70 -7.70 6.32
CA SER A 329 13.99 -7.66 7.02
C SER A 329 14.59 -6.25 7.01
N GLN A 330 15.25 -5.86 8.12
CA GLN A 330 15.97 -4.58 8.23
C GLN A 330 16.99 -4.38 7.10
N LYS A 331 17.68 -5.45 6.69
CA LYS A 331 18.58 -5.43 5.54
C LYS A 331 17.85 -5.07 4.24
N SER A 332 16.67 -5.65 4.01
CA SER A 332 15.87 -5.33 2.83
C SER A 332 15.33 -3.91 2.86
N GLN A 333 14.85 -3.44 4.02
CA GLN A 333 14.44 -2.05 4.21
C GLN A 333 15.59 -1.09 3.92
N PHE A 334 16.82 -1.45 4.29
CA PHE A 334 18.00 -0.62 4.02
C PHE A 334 18.38 -0.67 2.55
N ASN A 335 18.26 -1.83 1.90
CA ASN A 335 18.43 -1.94 0.46
C ASN A 335 17.42 -1.09 -0.31
N LEU A 336 16.16 -1.00 0.14
CA LEU A 336 15.17 -0.09 -0.43
C LEU A 336 15.61 1.38 -0.28
N PHE A 337 16.07 1.77 0.92
CA PHE A 337 16.65 3.10 1.16
C PHE A 337 17.79 3.42 0.20
N LEU A 338 18.76 2.50 0.07
CA LEU A 338 19.87 2.63 -0.87
C LEU A 338 19.40 2.67 -2.33
N LEU A 339 18.36 1.91 -2.69
CA LEU A 339 17.85 1.84 -4.05
C LEU A 339 17.29 3.19 -4.52
N TYR A 340 16.37 3.79 -3.75
CA TYR A 340 15.82 5.09 -4.16
C TYR A 340 16.85 6.20 -4.01
N THR A 341 17.70 6.19 -2.98
CA THR A 341 18.75 7.22 -2.85
C THR A 341 19.76 7.13 -3.99
N LYS A 342 20.16 5.93 -4.41
CA LYS A 342 21.01 5.76 -5.61
C LYS A 342 20.30 6.23 -6.89
N TYR A 343 19.00 5.99 -7.03
CA TYR A 343 18.24 6.45 -8.18
C TYR A 343 18.23 7.99 -8.29
N TYR A 344 18.04 8.70 -7.18
CA TYR A 344 17.93 10.17 -7.16
C TYR A 344 19.26 10.91 -7.03
N PHE A 345 20.25 10.35 -6.31
CA PHE A 345 21.53 11.02 -6.02
C PHE A 345 22.74 10.38 -6.71
N GLY A 346 22.59 9.22 -7.36
CA GLY A 346 23.72 8.48 -7.92
C GLY A 346 24.47 9.17 -9.07
N SER A 347 23.93 10.25 -9.64
CA SER A 347 24.62 11.09 -10.63
C SER A 347 25.47 12.20 -10.01
N GLY A 348 25.37 12.43 -8.70
CA GLY A 348 26.11 13.46 -7.94
C GLY A 348 25.78 14.91 -8.28
N SER A 349 24.99 15.17 -9.31
CA SER A 349 24.74 16.54 -9.75
C SER A 349 23.41 17.07 -9.20
N LEU A 350 23.48 18.21 -8.50
CA LEU A 350 22.30 19.02 -8.18
C LEU A 350 21.51 19.37 -9.45
N GLU A 351 22.21 19.58 -10.58
CA GLU A 351 21.61 19.83 -11.89
C GLU A 351 20.66 18.71 -12.34
N SER A 352 20.98 17.44 -12.03
CA SER A 352 20.06 16.33 -12.30
C SER A 352 18.74 16.52 -11.54
N LEU A 353 18.77 16.97 -10.29
CA LEU A 353 17.55 17.19 -9.51
C LEU A 353 16.80 18.46 -9.97
N GLU A 354 17.51 19.50 -10.39
CA GLU A 354 16.91 20.78 -10.79
C GLU A 354 16.37 20.83 -12.22
N VAL A 355 16.85 19.97 -13.13
CA VAL A 355 16.57 20.10 -14.58
C VAL A 355 16.17 18.79 -15.25
N SER A 356 16.52 17.62 -14.70
CA SER A 356 16.22 16.34 -15.37
C SER A 356 14.82 15.81 -15.08
N ASP A 357 14.34 14.91 -15.95
CA ASP A 357 13.05 14.19 -15.80
C ASP A 357 13.06 13.08 -14.72
N ILE A 358 14.11 13.03 -13.89
CA ILE A 358 14.20 12.11 -12.75
C ILE A 358 13.14 12.46 -11.69
N LEU A 359 12.93 13.76 -11.42
CA LEU A 359 11.86 14.23 -10.52
C LEU A 359 10.54 14.41 -11.27
N PHE A 360 9.43 14.48 -10.54
CA PHE A 360 8.14 14.82 -11.14
C PHE A 360 8.05 16.33 -11.41
N PHE A 361 8.59 17.14 -10.50
CA PHE A 361 8.55 18.60 -10.56
C PHE A 361 9.91 19.25 -10.26
N PRO A 362 10.88 19.18 -11.19
CA PRO A 362 12.21 19.78 -10.99
C PRO A 362 12.17 21.29 -10.67
N ASP A 363 11.27 22.05 -11.31
CA ASP A 363 11.09 23.48 -11.02
C ASP A 363 10.58 23.74 -9.59
N GLU A 364 9.71 22.88 -9.08
CA GLU A 364 9.15 23.00 -7.73
C GLU A 364 10.22 22.64 -6.68
N PHE A 365 11.01 21.59 -6.94
CA PHE A 365 12.18 21.27 -6.15
C PHE A 365 13.12 22.47 -6.06
N LYS A 366 13.49 23.07 -7.20
CA LYS A 366 14.36 24.24 -7.26
C LYS A 366 13.80 25.44 -6.50
N ALA A 367 12.50 25.72 -6.64
CA ALA A 367 11.86 26.81 -5.90
C ALA A 367 11.90 26.58 -4.38
N LYS A 368 11.60 25.35 -3.93
CA LYS A 368 11.65 24.96 -2.51
C LYS A 368 13.07 24.98 -1.95
N LEU A 369 14.04 24.56 -2.76
CA LEU A 369 15.46 24.60 -2.42
C LEU A 369 15.96 26.02 -2.22
N ASN A 370 15.61 26.93 -3.13
CA ASN A 370 15.94 28.35 -3.00
C ASN A 370 15.31 28.98 -1.75
N ASP A 371 14.04 28.70 -1.49
CA ASP A 371 13.35 29.17 -0.28
C ASP A 371 14.00 28.64 1.00
N PHE A 372 14.41 27.37 1.02
CA PHE A 372 15.15 26.77 2.12
C PHE A 372 16.52 27.46 2.32
N ASN A 373 17.30 27.61 1.24
CA ASN A 373 18.64 28.20 1.26
C ASN A 373 18.67 29.66 1.73
N ILE A 374 17.59 30.43 1.53
CA ILE A 374 17.47 31.81 2.05
C ILE A 374 17.29 31.83 3.58
N LYS A 375 16.76 30.75 4.16
CA LYS A 375 16.33 30.68 5.56
C LYS A 375 17.28 29.90 6.48
N THR A 376 18.34 29.31 5.93
CA THR A 376 19.28 28.46 6.67
C THR A 376 20.72 28.94 6.51
N GLU A 377 21.56 28.63 7.49
CA GLU A 377 23.01 28.81 7.39
C GLU A 377 23.66 27.68 6.58
N ASN A 378 23.08 26.47 6.61
CA ASN A 378 23.54 25.29 5.87
C ASN A 378 22.96 25.25 4.46
N VAL A 379 23.50 26.09 3.56
CA VAL A 379 23.07 26.17 2.16
C VAL A 379 23.34 24.87 1.42
N ILE A 380 22.33 24.37 0.71
CA ILE A 380 22.42 23.20 -0.17
C ILE A 380 22.85 23.67 -1.56
N ASN A 381 24.05 23.28 -1.98
CA ASN A 381 24.59 23.53 -3.31
C ASN A 381 25.14 22.23 -3.94
N ALA A 382 25.76 22.30 -5.12
CA ALA A 382 26.32 21.13 -5.80
C ALA A 382 27.37 20.37 -4.96
N ASN A 383 28.22 21.07 -4.21
CA ASN A 383 29.19 20.43 -3.31
C ASN A 383 28.47 19.69 -2.18
N THR A 384 27.41 20.28 -1.64
CA THR A 384 26.57 19.62 -0.63
C THR A 384 25.95 18.32 -1.14
N ILE A 385 25.47 18.29 -2.39
CA ILE A 385 24.92 17.07 -3.00
C ILE A 385 26.02 16.01 -3.20
N ASN A 386 27.23 16.42 -3.61
CA ASN A 386 28.38 15.51 -3.69
C ASN A 386 28.75 14.93 -2.31
N GLU A 387 28.80 15.76 -1.27
CA GLU A 387 29.04 15.31 0.12
C GLU A 387 27.98 14.32 0.59
N ILE A 388 26.70 14.54 0.24
CA ILE A 388 25.62 13.59 0.55
C ILE A 388 25.83 12.26 -0.19
N GLN A 389 26.21 12.30 -1.47
CA GLN A 389 26.46 11.09 -2.22
C GLN A 389 27.63 10.30 -1.61
N GLU A 390 28.75 10.95 -1.32
CA GLU A 390 29.91 10.33 -0.67
C GLU A 390 29.53 9.75 0.70
N PHE A 391 28.73 10.48 1.47
CA PHE A 391 28.18 9.97 2.72
C PHE A 391 27.35 8.71 2.50
N LEU A 392 26.41 8.71 1.56
CA LEU A 392 25.53 7.57 1.27
C LEU A 392 26.31 6.34 0.78
N ASP A 393 27.33 6.54 -0.05
CA ASP A 393 28.20 5.47 -0.54
C ASP A 393 28.94 4.79 0.63
N ASN A 394 29.45 5.56 1.59
CA ASN A 394 30.06 5.02 2.81
C ASN A 394 29.02 4.46 3.80
N PHE A 395 27.85 5.07 3.88
CA PHE A 395 26.74 4.64 4.75
C PHE A 395 26.18 3.27 4.35
N SER A 396 26.41 2.84 3.10
CA SER A 396 26.11 1.48 2.63
C SER A 396 26.73 0.36 3.48
N ILE A 397 27.76 0.67 4.29
CA ILE A 397 28.36 -0.26 5.26
C ILE A 397 27.33 -0.82 6.26
N LEU A 398 26.24 -0.10 6.52
CA LEU A 398 25.15 -0.56 7.38
C LEU A 398 24.47 -1.85 6.88
N THR A 399 24.67 -2.24 5.62
CA THR A 399 24.22 -3.56 5.10
C THR A 399 24.83 -4.74 5.85
N ASN A 400 25.92 -4.53 6.59
CA ASN A 400 26.67 -5.57 7.30
C ASN A 400 26.34 -5.66 8.80
N ILE A 401 25.44 -4.81 9.32
CA ILE A 401 25.08 -4.83 10.75
C ILE A 401 23.64 -5.31 10.95
N GLU A 402 23.33 -5.81 12.15
CA GLU A 402 22.01 -6.37 12.44
C GLU A 402 20.94 -5.29 12.66
N ASN A 403 21.33 -4.13 13.21
CA ASN A 403 20.38 -3.08 13.63
C ASN A 403 20.75 -1.69 13.08
N PRO A 404 20.45 -1.40 11.80
CA PRO A 404 20.69 -0.09 11.20
C PRO A 404 19.82 1.02 11.81
N ASP A 405 18.67 0.70 12.43
CA ASP A 405 17.72 1.68 12.96
C ASP A 405 18.32 2.65 13.98
N ILE A 406 19.38 2.25 14.69
CA ILE A 406 20.09 3.12 15.64
C ILE A 406 20.63 4.38 14.93
N PHE A 407 21.20 4.21 13.73
CA PHE A 407 21.70 5.32 12.92
C PHE A 407 20.56 6.14 12.35
N PHE A 408 19.49 5.49 11.87
CA PHE A 408 18.33 6.19 11.33
C PHE A 408 17.62 7.04 12.38
N LYS A 409 17.45 6.54 13.60
CA LYS A 409 16.89 7.32 14.72
C LYS A 409 17.77 8.52 15.07
N LYS A 410 19.08 8.44 14.89
CA LYS A 410 20.01 9.55 15.20
C LYS A 410 20.11 10.61 14.11
N ILE A 411 19.98 10.21 12.86
CA ILE A 411 20.10 11.11 11.71
C ILE A 411 18.72 11.69 11.36
N PHE A 412 17.70 10.86 11.24
CA PHE A 412 16.37 11.21 10.73
C PHE A 412 15.30 11.34 11.82
N ASN A 413 15.61 10.96 13.07
CA ASN A 413 14.62 10.85 14.15
C ASN A 413 13.47 9.88 13.82
N LYS A 414 13.74 8.87 12.98
CA LYS A 414 12.76 7.89 12.50
C LYS A 414 13.39 6.51 12.40
N GLU A 415 12.56 5.47 12.45
CA GLU A 415 12.96 4.14 12.01
C GLU A 415 13.09 4.11 10.48
N LEU A 416 13.94 3.22 9.98
CA LEU A 416 14.19 3.04 8.57
C LEU A 416 12.91 2.69 7.80
N SER A 417 12.09 1.78 8.32
CA SER A 417 10.80 1.43 7.72
C SER A 417 9.87 2.64 7.65
N GLN A 418 9.82 3.47 8.70
CA GLN A 418 9.00 4.67 8.72
C GLN A 418 9.44 5.67 7.64
N LEU A 419 10.75 5.88 7.50
CA LEU A 419 11.31 6.73 6.45
C LEU A 419 10.94 6.22 5.04
N ASN A 420 10.96 4.89 4.83
CA ASN A 420 10.55 4.27 3.56
C ASN A 420 9.05 4.46 3.26
N TYR A 421 8.17 4.39 4.27
CA TYR A 421 6.75 4.67 4.06
C TYR A 421 6.47 6.16 3.79
N ASP A 422 7.22 7.08 4.41
CA ASP A 422 7.14 8.51 4.09
C ASP A 422 7.55 8.77 2.64
N PHE A 423 8.61 8.10 2.17
CA PHE A 423 9.01 8.11 0.77
C PHE A 423 7.85 7.69 -0.15
N PHE A 424 7.21 6.54 0.10
CA PHE A 424 6.10 6.08 -0.73
C PHE A 424 4.91 7.05 -0.72
N LYS A 425 4.55 7.61 0.44
CA LYS A 425 3.47 8.61 0.57
C LYS A 425 3.75 9.83 -0.29
N ALA A 426 4.94 10.43 -0.15
CA ALA A 426 5.34 11.62 -0.89
C ALA A 426 5.49 11.35 -2.40
N PHE A 427 6.09 10.22 -2.76
CA PHE A 427 6.24 9.77 -4.15
C PHE A 427 4.89 9.62 -4.85
N LEU A 428 3.94 8.92 -4.20
CA LEU A 428 2.60 8.73 -4.77
C LEU A 428 1.86 10.06 -4.90
N LEU A 429 2.01 10.99 -3.95
CA LEU A 429 1.39 12.31 -4.05
C LEU A 429 1.89 13.06 -5.30
N SER A 430 3.21 13.21 -5.46
CA SER A 430 3.78 13.90 -6.63
C SER A 430 3.45 13.19 -7.95
N LEU A 431 3.45 11.84 -7.97
CA LEU A 431 3.05 11.07 -9.13
C LEU A 431 1.62 11.42 -9.57
N ASN A 432 0.66 11.49 -8.65
CA ASN A 432 -0.73 11.80 -8.99
C ASN A 432 -0.91 13.24 -9.46
N THR A 433 -0.26 14.19 -8.78
CA THR A 433 -0.25 15.58 -9.22
C THR A 433 0.37 15.71 -10.61
N SER A 434 1.39 14.91 -10.93
CA SER A 434 2.05 14.96 -12.24
C SER A 434 1.14 14.45 -13.35
N ILE A 435 0.32 13.43 -13.07
CA ILE A 435 -0.69 12.94 -14.01
C ILE A 435 -1.76 14.02 -14.25
N SER A 436 -2.25 14.69 -13.19
CA SER A 436 -3.20 15.80 -13.33
C SER A 436 -2.64 16.94 -14.18
N ARG A 437 -1.39 17.35 -13.94
CA ARG A 437 -0.69 18.36 -14.77
C ARG A 437 -0.53 17.89 -16.23
N LEU A 438 -0.21 16.61 -16.45
CA LEU A 438 -0.09 16.07 -17.80
C LEU A 438 -1.44 16.13 -18.54
N ILE A 439 -2.55 15.81 -17.86
CA ILE A 439 -3.90 15.95 -18.43
C ILE A 439 -4.19 17.40 -18.81
N GLU A 440 -3.83 18.37 -17.98
CA GLU A 440 -4.00 19.80 -18.29
C GLU A 440 -3.17 20.24 -19.50
N ILE A 441 -1.92 19.77 -19.62
CA ILE A 441 -1.06 20.06 -20.76
C ILE A 441 -1.67 19.49 -22.05
N GLU A 442 -2.08 18.23 -22.03
CA GLU A 442 -2.72 17.58 -23.17
C GLU A 442 -4.03 18.27 -23.56
N ASN A 443 -4.82 18.73 -22.59
CA ASN A 443 -6.05 19.49 -22.86
C ASN A 443 -5.80 20.83 -23.53
N LYS A 444 -4.70 21.52 -23.24
CA LYS A 444 -4.34 22.76 -23.96
C LYS A 444 -4.11 22.49 -25.43
N THR A 445 -3.40 21.41 -25.77
CA THR A 445 -3.19 20.98 -27.15
C THR A 445 -4.49 20.53 -27.81
N LEU A 446 -5.33 19.76 -27.10
CA LEU A 446 -6.62 19.30 -27.64
C LEU A 446 -7.59 20.46 -27.89
N GLY A 447 -7.55 21.51 -27.08
CA GLY A 447 -8.39 22.70 -27.20
C GLY A 447 -8.17 23.50 -28.49
N GLU A 448 -7.08 23.25 -29.22
CA GLU A 448 -6.85 23.83 -30.55
C GLU A 448 -7.84 23.29 -31.60
N ASN A 449 -8.42 22.09 -31.37
CA ASN A 449 -9.45 21.51 -32.21
C ASN A 449 -10.79 21.42 -31.45
N PRO A 450 -11.83 22.21 -31.82
CA PRO A 450 -13.13 22.21 -31.15
C PRO A 450 -13.87 20.88 -31.15
N SER A 451 -13.48 19.92 -31.99
CA SER A 451 -14.06 18.57 -32.06
C SER A 451 -13.58 17.69 -30.90
N ASN A 452 -12.51 18.08 -30.20
CA ASN A 452 -11.95 17.32 -29.09
C ASN A 452 -12.60 17.71 -27.76
N GLU A 453 -13.30 16.76 -27.15
CA GLU A 453 -13.70 16.90 -25.76
C GLU A 453 -12.49 16.77 -24.82
N PRO A 454 -12.39 17.62 -23.78
CA PRO A 454 -11.28 17.59 -22.84
C PRO A 454 -11.24 16.28 -22.06
N LEU A 455 -10.02 15.83 -21.79
CA LEU A 455 -9.71 14.73 -20.91
C LEU A 455 -9.86 15.18 -19.45
N ASN A 456 -10.40 14.31 -18.60
CA ASN A 456 -10.38 14.50 -17.15
C ASN A 456 -9.92 13.21 -16.49
N PHE A 457 -9.63 13.26 -15.19
CA PHE A 457 -9.13 12.11 -14.43
C PHE A 457 -9.98 10.85 -14.66
N LYS A 458 -11.31 10.97 -14.53
CA LYS A 458 -12.25 9.85 -14.71
C LYS A 458 -12.21 9.25 -16.11
N ILE A 459 -12.09 10.07 -17.15
CA ILE A 459 -11.93 9.63 -18.53
C ILE A 459 -10.61 8.87 -18.70
N ILE A 460 -9.51 9.37 -18.13
CA ILE A 460 -8.22 8.69 -18.24
C ILE A 460 -8.26 7.34 -17.52
N VAL A 461 -8.77 7.27 -16.29
CA VAL A 461 -8.89 6.00 -15.55
C VAL A 461 -9.72 4.98 -16.33
N ASP A 462 -10.86 5.38 -16.90
CA ASP A 462 -11.70 4.50 -17.74
C ASP A 462 -10.91 3.97 -18.96
N HIS A 463 -10.18 4.84 -19.67
CA HIS A 463 -9.38 4.43 -20.82
C HIS A 463 -8.23 3.50 -20.43
N VAL A 464 -7.50 3.79 -19.34
CA VAL A 464 -6.43 2.92 -18.83
C VAL A 464 -6.99 1.54 -18.49
N CYS A 465 -8.12 1.46 -17.79
CA CYS A 465 -8.77 0.19 -17.46
C CYS A 465 -9.15 -0.60 -18.73
N ARG A 466 -9.72 0.06 -19.74
CA ARG A 466 -10.11 -0.60 -21.01
C ARG A 466 -8.92 -0.99 -21.89
N MET A 467 -7.83 -0.23 -21.86
CA MET A 467 -6.56 -0.60 -22.49
C MET A 467 -6.01 -1.87 -21.83
N LEU A 468 -6.00 -1.93 -20.49
CA LEU A 468 -5.60 -3.12 -19.75
C LEU A 468 -6.50 -4.33 -20.07
N TYR A 469 -7.82 -4.14 -20.15
CA TYR A 469 -8.74 -5.19 -20.62
C TYR A 469 -8.30 -5.76 -21.97
N THR A 470 -8.02 -4.88 -22.94
CA THR A 470 -7.63 -5.27 -24.30
C THR A 470 -6.31 -6.01 -24.31
N LEU A 471 -5.31 -5.55 -23.54
CA LEU A 471 -4.03 -6.23 -23.39
C LEU A 471 -4.21 -7.62 -22.78
N ILE A 472 -5.00 -7.73 -21.71
CA ILE A 472 -5.24 -9.00 -21.01
C ILE A 472 -5.97 -9.99 -21.92
N ASP A 473 -7.06 -9.56 -22.57
CA ASP A 473 -7.85 -10.39 -23.48
C ASP A 473 -7.01 -10.86 -24.67
N LYS A 474 -6.17 -9.96 -25.21
CA LYS A 474 -5.31 -10.29 -26.35
C LYS A 474 -4.22 -11.30 -25.98
N ILE A 475 -3.53 -11.09 -24.86
CA ILE A 475 -2.30 -11.81 -24.52
C ILE A 475 -2.58 -13.06 -23.68
N PHE A 476 -3.44 -12.97 -22.67
CA PHE A 476 -3.56 -14.02 -21.65
C PHE A 476 -4.79 -14.90 -21.83
N LEU A 477 -5.84 -14.42 -22.50
CA LEU A 477 -7.12 -15.13 -22.59
C LEU A 477 -7.31 -15.80 -23.97
N ARG A 478 -7.48 -17.13 -23.93
CA ARG A 478 -7.86 -17.99 -25.06
C ARG A 478 -8.83 -19.05 -24.57
N LYS A 479 -9.31 -19.92 -25.46
CA LYS A 479 -10.18 -21.05 -25.05
C LYS A 479 -9.45 -22.00 -24.11
N LEU A 480 -8.15 -22.18 -24.29
CA LEU A 480 -7.30 -23.00 -23.43
C LEU A 480 -6.02 -22.22 -23.06
N PRO A 481 -5.50 -22.36 -21.82
CA PRO A 481 -4.26 -21.70 -21.42
C PRO A 481 -3.05 -22.06 -22.29
N SER A 482 -3.01 -23.31 -22.80
CA SER A 482 -1.95 -23.77 -23.71
C SER A 482 -1.96 -23.06 -25.07
N GLN A 483 -3.09 -22.46 -25.47
CA GLN A 483 -3.17 -21.64 -26.68
C GLN A 483 -2.63 -20.23 -26.41
N ALA A 484 -2.95 -19.65 -25.24
CA ALA A 484 -2.41 -18.35 -24.82
C ALA A 484 -0.89 -18.39 -24.67
N SER A 485 -0.32 -19.55 -24.32
CA SER A 485 1.14 -19.79 -24.29
C SER A 485 1.85 -19.35 -25.55
N LYS A 486 1.25 -19.56 -26.73
CA LYS A 486 1.83 -19.21 -28.03
C LYS A 486 1.98 -17.70 -28.25
N ASN A 487 1.37 -16.86 -27.41
CA ASN A 487 1.54 -15.41 -27.46
C ASN A 487 2.86 -14.94 -26.82
N PHE A 488 3.56 -15.81 -26.08
CA PHE A 488 4.79 -15.46 -25.35
C PHE A 488 6.06 -15.91 -26.06
N ILE A 489 7.16 -15.20 -25.82
CA ILE A 489 8.48 -15.50 -26.41
C ILE A 489 9.02 -16.85 -25.89
N ASP A 490 8.80 -17.15 -24.61
CA ASP A 490 9.16 -18.43 -23.99
C ASP A 490 7.94 -19.24 -23.52
N PRO A 491 7.26 -19.94 -24.46
CA PRO A 491 6.06 -20.72 -24.16
C PRO A 491 6.35 -22.07 -23.49
N ARG A 492 7.62 -22.53 -23.49
CA ARG A 492 7.98 -23.89 -23.06
C ARG A 492 8.55 -23.95 -21.65
N SER A 493 9.02 -22.83 -21.11
CA SER A 493 9.52 -22.76 -19.74
C SER A 493 8.61 -21.86 -18.88
N ARG A 494 8.71 -20.54 -19.07
CA ARG A 494 8.08 -19.54 -18.19
C ARG A 494 6.57 -19.48 -18.39
N TYR A 495 6.11 -19.49 -19.63
CA TYR A 495 4.71 -19.29 -20.01
C TYR A 495 4.02 -20.57 -20.49
N ILE A 496 4.21 -21.69 -19.79
CA ILE A 496 3.43 -22.91 -20.00
C ILE A 496 1.96 -22.71 -19.57
N GLY A 497 1.04 -23.51 -20.12
CA GLY A 497 -0.40 -23.34 -19.90
C GLY A 497 -0.84 -23.20 -18.44
N LYS A 498 -0.32 -24.04 -17.53
CA LYS A 498 -0.64 -23.94 -16.09
C LYS A 498 -0.14 -22.64 -15.45
N ASN A 499 1.00 -22.12 -15.89
CA ASN A 499 1.54 -20.87 -15.37
C ASN A 499 0.74 -19.67 -15.89
N ILE A 500 0.25 -19.73 -17.14
CA ILE A 500 -0.66 -18.68 -17.65
C ILE A 500 -1.97 -18.68 -16.89
N ALA A 501 -2.55 -19.86 -16.66
CA ALA A 501 -3.75 -19.97 -15.85
C ALA A 501 -3.52 -19.35 -14.46
N LEU A 502 -2.38 -19.63 -13.84
CA LEU A 502 -1.98 -19.02 -12.57
C LEU A 502 -1.87 -17.48 -12.67
N ARG A 503 -1.17 -16.96 -13.70
CA ARG A 503 -1.04 -15.50 -13.89
C ARG A 503 -2.39 -14.81 -14.10
N VAL A 504 -3.33 -15.48 -14.77
CA VAL A 504 -4.70 -14.98 -14.93
C VAL A 504 -5.46 -14.99 -13.60
N LEU A 505 -5.29 -16.03 -12.78
CA LEU A 505 -5.87 -16.08 -11.43
C LEU A 505 -5.32 -14.94 -10.55
N GLU A 506 -4.03 -14.65 -10.65
CA GLU A 506 -3.34 -13.59 -9.88
C GLU A 506 -3.85 -12.19 -10.20
N LEU A 507 -4.34 -11.93 -11.41
CA LEU A 507 -5.00 -10.65 -11.73
C LEU A 507 -6.09 -10.32 -10.71
N PHE A 508 -6.86 -11.32 -10.29
CA PHE A 508 -7.96 -11.16 -9.35
C PHE A 508 -7.52 -11.01 -7.89
N ILE A 509 -6.26 -11.33 -7.57
CA ILE A 509 -5.68 -11.13 -6.23
C ILE A 509 -5.39 -9.66 -5.98
N PHE A 510 -5.09 -8.87 -7.01
CA PHE A 510 -4.84 -7.42 -6.85
C PHE A 510 -6.03 -6.63 -6.29
N SER A 511 -7.25 -7.17 -6.39
CA SER A 511 -8.43 -6.59 -5.71
C SER A 511 -8.38 -6.75 -4.18
N ASP A 512 -7.54 -7.64 -3.68
CA ASP A 512 -7.34 -7.94 -2.26
C ASP A 512 -5.96 -7.47 -1.76
N LEU A 513 -4.93 -7.53 -2.61
CA LEU A 513 -3.55 -7.12 -2.36
C LEU A 513 -3.04 -6.25 -3.52
N ASN A 514 -3.27 -4.94 -3.49
CA ASN A 514 -2.93 -4.00 -4.55
C ASN A 514 -1.47 -3.51 -4.49
N VAL A 515 -0.54 -4.42 -4.19
CA VAL A 515 0.91 -4.19 -4.11
C VAL A 515 1.65 -5.18 -5.01
N SER A 516 2.96 -4.99 -5.24
CA SER A 516 3.77 -5.91 -6.07
C SER A 516 3.58 -7.37 -5.68
N ASP A 517 3.50 -8.25 -6.68
CA ASP A 517 3.38 -9.69 -6.47
C ASP A 517 4.61 -10.30 -5.78
N ASP A 518 5.76 -9.61 -5.83
CA ASP A 518 6.97 -9.98 -5.11
C ASP A 518 6.85 -9.83 -3.58
N VAL A 519 5.94 -8.98 -3.08
CA VAL A 519 5.74 -8.73 -1.64
C VAL A 519 4.67 -9.65 -1.04
N TRP A 520 3.78 -10.22 -1.86
CA TRP A 520 2.69 -11.08 -1.38
C TRP A 520 3.15 -12.27 -0.52
N PRO A 521 4.25 -12.99 -0.84
CA PRO A 521 4.67 -14.14 -0.04
C PRO A 521 4.96 -13.74 1.42
N ASP A 522 5.83 -12.76 1.63
CA ASP A 522 6.20 -12.28 2.96
C ASP A 522 5.01 -11.65 3.68
N TYR A 523 4.15 -10.93 2.96
CA TYR A 523 2.95 -10.30 3.54
C TYR A 523 1.96 -11.35 4.07
N ILE A 524 1.60 -12.34 3.25
CA ILE A 524 0.65 -13.40 3.65
C ILE A 524 1.23 -14.27 4.76
N ILE A 525 2.53 -14.59 4.71
CA ILE A 525 3.20 -15.35 5.77
C ILE A 525 3.17 -14.55 7.08
N SER A 526 3.46 -13.25 7.05
CA SER A 526 3.47 -12.37 8.22
C SER A 526 2.08 -12.22 8.84
N LEU A 527 1.02 -12.09 8.03
CA LEU A 527 -0.35 -12.09 8.54
C LEU A 527 -0.70 -13.36 9.33
N ASN A 528 -0.10 -14.49 8.96
CA ASN A 528 -0.33 -15.80 9.57
C ASN A 528 0.80 -16.24 10.53
N LYS A 529 1.69 -15.31 10.92
CA LYS A 529 2.88 -15.60 11.75
C LYS A 529 2.55 -16.42 13.00
N ASP A 530 1.59 -15.98 13.83
CA ASP A 530 1.27 -16.66 15.10
C ASP A 530 0.80 -18.11 14.89
N ALA A 531 -0.03 -18.32 13.86
CA ALA A 531 -0.53 -19.64 13.50
C ALA A 531 0.60 -20.53 12.97
N LEU A 532 1.50 -19.96 12.16
CA LEU A 532 2.69 -20.66 11.66
C LEU A 532 3.60 -21.10 12.82
N LEU A 533 3.96 -20.18 13.70
CA LEU A 533 4.88 -20.46 14.81
C LEU A 533 4.30 -21.54 15.74
N LYS A 534 2.99 -21.49 16.02
CA LYS A 534 2.28 -22.52 16.78
C LYS A 534 2.26 -23.88 16.06
N ASP A 535 2.01 -23.89 14.75
CA ASP A 535 2.03 -25.13 13.95
C ASP A 535 3.43 -25.76 13.96
N LEU A 536 4.48 -24.93 13.92
CA LEU A 536 5.89 -25.34 13.89
C LEU A 536 6.50 -25.69 15.25
N GLU A 537 5.88 -25.24 16.35
CA GLU A 537 6.30 -25.56 17.72
C GLU A 537 6.36 -27.09 17.95
N ASN A 538 5.41 -27.82 17.36
CA ASN A 538 5.37 -29.30 17.40
C ASN A 538 6.62 -29.96 16.81
N TYR A 539 7.34 -29.25 15.93
CA TYR A 539 8.54 -29.71 15.24
C TYR A 539 9.82 -29.08 15.80
N LYS A 540 9.72 -28.23 16.83
CA LYS A 540 10.86 -27.49 17.42
C LYS A 540 11.61 -26.63 16.39
N ILE A 541 10.88 -26.02 15.47
CA ILE A 541 11.45 -25.18 14.42
C ILE A 541 11.29 -23.72 14.84
N GLU A 542 12.42 -23.04 15.01
CA GLU A 542 12.45 -21.63 15.34
C GLU A 542 12.67 -20.80 14.07
N ILE A 543 11.76 -19.87 13.80
CA ILE A 543 11.86 -18.93 12.69
C ILE A 543 12.20 -17.55 13.25
N PRO A 544 13.34 -16.96 12.86
CA PRO A 544 13.72 -15.62 13.29
C PRO A 544 12.69 -14.54 12.91
N GLU A 545 12.49 -13.56 13.79
CA GLU A 545 11.54 -12.45 13.61
C GLU A 545 11.79 -11.62 12.34
N LYS A 546 13.05 -11.52 11.89
CA LYS A 546 13.45 -10.76 10.70
C LYS A 546 12.78 -11.21 9.39
N TYR A 547 12.15 -12.38 9.37
CA TYR A 547 11.42 -12.91 8.21
C TYR A 547 9.97 -12.44 8.16
N PHE A 548 9.48 -11.75 9.18
CA PHE A 548 8.10 -11.29 9.26
C PHE A 548 8.03 -9.77 9.30
N TYR A 549 7.03 -9.20 8.64
CA TYR A 549 6.67 -7.81 8.85
C TYR A 549 6.20 -7.64 10.28
N ARG A 550 6.61 -6.52 10.89
CA ARG A 550 5.98 -6.07 12.12
C ARG A 550 4.53 -5.69 11.82
N TYR A 551 3.68 -5.79 12.81
CA TYR A 551 2.26 -5.50 12.62
C TYR A 551 2.01 -4.02 12.28
N GLU A 552 2.83 -3.12 12.79
CA GLU A 552 2.81 -1.70 12.45
C GLU A 552 3.06 -1.50 10.95
N ASP A 553 4.03 -2.25 10.40
CA ASP A 553 4.36 -2.17 8.98
C ASP A 553 3.23 -2.74 8.12
N ILE A 554 2.56 -3.83 8.57
CA ILE A 554 1.31 -4.33 7.95
C ILE A 554 0.20 -3.27 7.95
N ALA A 555 0.02 -2.55 9.05
CA ALA A 555 -0.96 -1.47 9.12
C ALA A 555 -0.58 -0.30 8.18
N ARG A 556 0.70 0.10 8.16
CA ARG A 556 1.22 1.12 7.25
C ARG A 556 1.06 0.72 5.78
N PHE A 557 1.20 -0.57 5.44
CA PHE A 557 0.86 -1.09 4.10
C PHE A 557 -0.59 -0.75 3.76
N VAL A 558 -1.54 -1.15 4.60
CA VAL A 558 -2.96 -0.93 4.33
C VAL A 558 -3.25 0.56 4.18
N ILE A 559 -2.76 1.39 5.10
CA ILE A 559 -3.01 2.83 5.12
C ILE A 559 -2.39 3.53 3.91
N THR A 560 -1.09 3.31 3.65
CA THR A 560 -0.34 4.02 2.61
C THR A 560 -0.89 3.74 1.21
N PHE A 561 -1.36 2.51 0.96
CA PHE A 561 -1.74 2.08 -0.39
C PHE A 561 -3.26 2.06 -0.63
N ASN A 562 -4.08 2.20 0.41
CA ASN A 562 -5.55 2.21 0.26
C ASN A 562 -6.19 3.52 0.72
N PHE A 563 -5.53 4.34 1.53
CA PHE A 563 -6.11 5.59 2.03
C PHE A 563 -5.34 6.79 1.47
N GLN A 564 -6.09 7.76 0.98
CA GLN A 564 -5.51 9.05 0.66
C GLN A 564 -5.42 9.86 1.95
N SER A 565 -4.19 10.23 2.30
CA SER A 565 -3.92 11.09 3.45
C SER A 565 -4.25 12.55 3.13
N SER A 566 -4.35 13.39 4.17
CA SER A 566 -4.77 14.79 4.08
C SER A 566 -3.92 15.65 3.13
N THR A 567 -4.49 16.77 2.71
CA THR A 567 -3.84 17.85 1.93
C THR A 567 -2.59 18.46 2.58
N GLU A 568 -2.25 18.08 3.81
CA GLU A 568 -1.07 18.56 4.55
C GLU A 568 0.19 17.71 4.28
N GLN A 569 0.08 16.63 3.50
CA GLN A 569 1.24 15.88 3.05
C GLN A 569 2.13 16.71 2.12
N ILE A 570 3.44 16.58 2.32
CA ILE A 570 4.44 17.23 1.48
C ILE A 570 4.66 16.44 0.19
N MET A 571 4.82 17.16 -0.92
CA MET A 571 5.25 16.59 -2.20
C MET A 571 6.61 15.90 -2.07
N PHE A 572 6.89 14.93 -2.94
CA PHE A 572 8.16 14.24 -3.02
C PHE A 572 9.36 15.20 -3.09
N GLU A 573 9.24 16.25 -3.90
CA GLU A 573 10.26 17.27 -4.08
C GLU A 573 10.60 18.01 -2.77
N GLU A 574 9.59 18.31 -1.96
CA GLU A 574 9.79 18.93 -0.64
C GLU A 574 10.28 17.92 0.40
N TRP A 575 9.82 16.67 0.32
CA TRP A 575 10.27 15.57 1.17
C TRP A 575 11.75 15.25 0.95
N LEU A 576 12.25 15.29 -0.29
CA LEU A 576 13.67 15.12 -0.57
C LEU A 576 14.52 16.14 0.19
N ILE A 577 14.07 17.40 0.24
CA ILE A 577 14.77 18.47 0.97
C ILE A 577 14.65 18.23 2.48
N LYS A 578 13.43 18.24 3.01
CA LYS A 578 13.20 18.26 4.47
C LYS A 578 13.39 16.91 5.16
N GLY A 579 13.02 15.83 4.48
CA GLY A 579 13.00 14.48 5.03
C GLY A 579 14.30 13.71 4.82
N LEU A 580 15.12 14.09 3.83
CA LEU A 580 16.33 13.34 3.47
C LEU A 580 17.60 14.21 3.45
N ILE A 581 17.64 15.24 2.61
CA ILE A 581 18.83 16.08 2.40
C ILE A 581 19.20 16.85 3.68
N THR A 582 18.25 17.59 4.26
CA THR A 582 18.50 18.42 5.44
C THR A 582 18.96 17.59 6.66
N PRO A 583 18.33 16.44 7.02
CA PRO A 583 18.83 15.60 8.10
C PRO A 583 20.26 15.10 7.89
N ILE A 584 20.62 14.69 6.68
CA ILE A 584 21.98 14.23 6.37
C ILE A 584 22.99 15.37 6.52
N ILE A 585 22.71 16.54 5.95
CA ILE A 585 23.62 17.70 6.04
C ILE A 585 23.79 18.15 7.48
N ASN A 586 22.69 18.24 8.23
CA ASN A 586 22.75 18.63 9.63
C ASN A 586 23.56 17.64 10.45
N PHE A 587 23.49 16.34 10.13
CA PHE A 587 24.35 15.35 10.73
C PHE A 587 25.82 15.57 10.35
N ILE A 588 26.12 15.74 9.05
CA ILE A 588 27.49 15.92 8.56
C ILE A 588 28.15 17.16 9.16
N SER A 589 27.47 18.30 9.10
CA SER A 589 27.94 19.57 9.67
C SER A 589 28.13 19.46 11.18
N LYS A 590 27.18 18.86 11.91
CA LYS A 590 27.29 18.72 13.37
C LYS A 590 28.46 17.83 13.80
N ILE A 591 28.79 16.80 13.03
CA ILE A 591 29.99 16.00 13.30
C ILE A 591 31.24 16.82 12.95
N ARG A 592 31.26 17.50 11.81
CA ARG A 592 32.36 18.38 11.39
C ARG A 592 32.70 19.45 12.45
N ASP A 593 31.69 20.11 13.00
CA ASP A 593 31.85 21.16 14.04
C ASP A 593 32.43 20.63 15.36
N LEU A 594 32.34 19.32 15.61
CA LEU A 594 32.88 18.69 16.82
C LEU A 594 34.34 18.24 16.65
N ILE A 595 34.84 18.14 15.41
CA ILE A 595 36.20 17.69 15.11
C ILE A 595 37.17 18.85 15.34
N LYS A 596 38.22 18.61 16.15
CA LYS A 596 39.29 19.61 16.37
C LYS A 596 40.52 19.34 15.51
N ASN A 597 40.74 18.07 15.17
CA ASN A 597 41.81 17.62 14.29
C ASN A 597 41.27 16.52 13.36
N ASP A 598 41.12 16.88 12.09
CA ASP A 598 40.62 16.06 10.98
C ASP A 598 41.66 15.05 10.45
N GLU A 599 42.95 15.24 10.74
CA GLU A 599 43.99 14.22 10.51
C GLU A 599 43.91 13.07 11.53
N ASN A 600 43.19 13.29 12.65
CA ASN A 600 43.07 12.30 13.72
C ASN A 600 41.79 11.47 13.59
N LYS A 601 41.83 10.44 12.73
CA LYS A 601 40.73 9.47 12.57
C LYS A 601 40.20 8.88 13.88
N THR A 602 41.08 8.71 14.89
CA THR A 602 40.67 8.18 16.20
C THR A 602 39.79 9.17 16.97
N GLU A 603 40.02 10.47 16.83
CA GLU A 603 39.17 11.51 17.38
C GLU A 603 37.81 11.52 16.70
N ILE A 604 37.78 11.51 15.36
CA ILE A 604 36.55 11.50 14.56
C ILE A 604 35.67 10.29 14.92
N TYR A 605 36.28 9.10 14.97
CA TYR A 605 35.60 7.88 15.41
C TYR A 605 34.96 8.05 16.80
N LYS A 606 35.71 8.60 17.78
CA LYS A 606 35.19 8.79 19.15
C LYS A 606 34.02 9.77 19.18
N ILE A 607 34.06 10.84 18.37
CA ILE A 607 32.98 11.81 18.23
C ILE A 607 31.73 11.12 17.66
N LEU A 608 31.87 10.41 16.53
CA LEU A 608 30.78 9.66 15.90
C LEU A 608 30.15 8.66 16.86
N ARG A 609 30.98 7.83 17.50
CA ARG A 609 30.54 6.84 18.48
C ARG A 609 29.77 7.49 19.62
N ASN A 610 30.33 8.55 20.20
CA ASN A 610 29.68 9.26 21.30
C ASN A 610 28.35 9.88 20.85
N TYR A 611 28.27 10.41 19.63
CA TYR A 611 27.04 10.96 19.07
C TYR A 611 25.95 9.90 18.91
N ILE A 612 26.29 8.76 18.31
CA ILE A 612 25.36 7.65 18.03
C ILE A 612 24.91 6.97 19.31
N VAL A 613 25.82 6.72 20.26
CA VAL A 613 25.52 6.02 21.52
C VAL A 613 24.89 6.95 22.57
N LYS A 614 24.96 8.27 22.41
CA LYS A 614 24.31 9.21 23.34
C LYS A 614 22.84 8.83 23.51
N ASP A 615 22.37 8.62 24.73
CA ASP A 615 20.98 8.25 25.04
C ASP A 615 20.51 6.88 24.53
N ALA A 616 21.40 6.02 24.00
CA ALA A 616 21.06 4.66 23.60
C ALA A 616 20.80 3.80 24.86
N LYS A 617 19.58 3.25 24.98
CA LYS A 617 19.15 2.47 26.15
C LYS A 617 19.76 1.05 26.22
N HIS A 618 20.37 0.55 25.14
CA HIS A 618 20.83 -0.83 25.03
C HIS A 618 22.32 -0.87 24.64
N GLN A 619 23.13 -1.57 25.45
CA GLN A 619 24.57 -1.78 25.24
C GLN A 619 24.86 -2.98 24.31
N GLU A 620 23.83 -3.74 23.95
CA GLU A 620 23.89 -4.76 22.90
C GLU A 620 24.05 -4.02 21.56
N ASN A 621 25.03 -4.40 20.74
CA ASN A 621 25.43 -3.79 19.45
C ASN A 621 26.56 -2.73 19.49
N LEU A 622 27.29 -2.56 20.60
CA LEU A 622 28.44 -1.65 20.62
C LEU A 622 29.51 -1.99 19.59
N GLN A 623 29.74 -3.28 19.29
CA GLN A 623 30.72 -3.72 18.29
C GLN A 623 30.33 -3.32 16.86
N ASP A 624 29.06 -3.47 16.48
CA ASP A 624 28.53 -3.05 15.18
C ASP A 624 28.60 -1.53 15.03
N ILE A 625 28.25 -0.79 16.10
CA ILE A 625 28.36 0.66 16.12
C ILE A 625 29.83 1.08 15.98
N ASP A 626 30.74 0.44 16.72
CA ASP A 626 32.16 0.73 16.66
C ASP A 626 32.72 0.48 15.25
N PHE A 627 32.37 -0.64 14.63
CA PHE A 627 32.77 -0.96 13.26
C PHE A 627 32.28 0.10 12.26
N VAL A 628 31.00 0.46 12.30
CA VAL A 628 30.43 1.45 11.38
C VAL A 628 31.04 2.83 11.61
N CYS A 629 31.17 3.28 12.87
CA CYS A 629 31.77 4.58 13.18
C CYS A 629 33.24 4.65 12.73
N GLN A 630 34.00 3.55 12.78
CA GLN A 630 35.37 3.50 12.26
C GLN A 630 35.43 3.65 10.74
N GLN A 631 34.48 3.03 10.02
CA GLN A 631 34.41 3.16 8.55
C GLN A 631 33.96 4.56 8.15
N LEU A 632 32.88 5.08 8.77
CA LEU A 632 32.37 6.42 8.49
C LEU A 632 33.36 7.53 8.86
N ALA A 633 34.26 7.31 9.83
CA ALA A 633 35.28 8.30 10.19
C ALA A 633 36.15 8.72 8.99
N GLY A 634 36.31 7.86 7.97
CA GLY A 634 37.05 8.20 6.76
C GLY A 634 36.45 9.35 5.94
N ILE A 635 35.15 9.64 6.08
CA ILE A 635 34.47 10.74 5.38
C ILE A 635 35.01 12.12 5.81
N TRP A 636 35.43 12.24 7.07
CA TRP A 636 35.96 13.50 7.62
C TRP A 636 37.48 13.48 7.75
N GLU A 637 38.16 12.42 7.32
CA GLU A 637 39.62 12.28 7.40
C GLU A 637 40.27 13.06 6.24
N ASN A 638 41.00 14.13 6.57
CA ASN A 638 41.58 15.08 5.59
C ASN A 638 40.53 15.75 4.67
N ALA A 639 39.34 16.02 5.20
CA ALA A 639 38.30 16.74 4.48
C ALA A 639 38.59 18.26 4.51
N ASP A 640 39.45 18.73 3.61
CA ASP A 640 39.72 20.16 3.34
C ASP A 640 38.51 20.87 2.68
#